data_AF-A0A966DJP5-F1
#
_entry.id   AF-A0A966DJP5-F1
#
_cell.length_a   1.000
_cell.length_b   1.000
_cell.length_c   1.000
_cell.angle_alpha   90.00
_cell.angle_beta   90.00
_cell.angle_gamma   90.00
#
_symmetry.space_group_name_H-M   'P 1'
#
loop_
_entity.id
_entity.type
_entity.pdbx_description
1 polymer ?
#
loop_
_entity_poly.entity_id
_entity_poly.type
_entity_poly.pdbx_seq_one_letter_code
_entity_poly.pdbx_strand_id
1 'polypeptide(L)'
;MSNSNNKNDKQPTLRPKMGGTNPKSPINPYWIYAIALAILMGMWFFGQDTSVKEVTWSDFQQYVRDNRVKSIVVFSNKGTAEAMVREESVNHIFGDEAAKAGRTPVIQVEGASADAISEFIEKVKTEQNYDIEVRFDTTSEMWGILITFAPFLLLIVFWIWMMRRMQGGGGGAGGGVFSVGKSKAQLFDKDSSQKVTFRDVAGLSEAKEEVQEIVEFLKNPGNYTNLGGKIPKGALLVGPPGTGKTLLAKAVAGEANVPFFSISGSDFVEMFVGVGASRVRDLFRQAKEKAPCIVFIDEIDAVGRARGKNTNFGSNDERENTLNQLLTEMDGFGSNSGVIILAATNRADVLDKALMRAGRFDRQIYVELPDLNDRKEIFKVHLRPIKIDESINVDFLARQTPGFSGADIANVCNESALIAARRKKKFVQKDDFMDAVDRIVGGLEKKNKIITQHEKKSIAIHEAGHATLSWFLEHANPLVKVTIVPRGKALGAAWYLPEERQITTKEQMLDEMCALLGGRAAEEVFIGQISSGAMNDLERVTKQAYAMITYMGMSDKLPNLSYYDSTGQEYSFSKPYSDDTAQLIDSEVKAMIAQQYDRAKQLLSEHTTGHNKLAEILLEREIIYADDLEQIFGKRLWVSRSQEILDSKAEPVLDEPIPSRPTGSDDSIFIDTDHAEGDQPEQQKKKEPTGEDDSATAEDK
;
A
#
# COMPACT_ATOMS: atom_id res chain seq x y z
N MET A 1 -18.84 3.29 -38.44
CA MET A 1 -20.26 2.98 -38.73
C MET A 1 -20.55 1.54 -38.32
N SER A 2 -21.74 1.36 -37.74
CA SER A 2 -22.50 0.11 -37.48
C SER A 2 -21.96 -0.98 -36.53
N ASN A 3 -22.49 -0.93 -35.31
CA ASN A 3 -22.78 -2.02 -34.38
C ASN A 3 -23.63 -3.16 -35.01
N SER A 4 -23.44 -4.42 -34.59
CA SER A 4 -24.31 -5.10 -33.60
C SER A 4 -24.13 -6.64 -33.54
N ASN A 5 -24.00 -7.13 -32.29
CA ASN A 5 -24.53 -8.37 -31.69
C ASN A 5 -24.36 -9.75 -32.35
N ASN A 6 -23.69 -10.68 -31.63
CA ASN A 6 -24.43 -11.74 -30.91
C ASN A 6 -23.63 -12.45 -29.78
N LYS A 7 -24.29 -12.51 -28.62
CA LYS A 7 -24.37 -13.54 -27.53
C LYS A 7 -23.67 -14.89 -27.80
N ASN A 8 -23.23 -15.71 -26.85
CA ASN A 8 -23.23 -15.84 -25.38
C ASN A 8 -22.35 -17.09 -25.10
N ASP A 9 -21.52 -17.12 -24.06
CA ASP A 9 -21.54 -18.27 -23.13
C ASP A 9 -20.87 -17.96 -21.79
N LYS A 10 -21.63 -18.18 -20.72
CA LYS A 10 -21.31 -17.85 -19.33
C LYS A 10 -20.89 -19.12 -18.58
N GLN A 11 -19.77 -19.07 -17.86
CA GLN A 11 -19.49 -20.01 -16.78
C GLN A 11 -20.18 -19.56 -15.47
N PRO A 12 -20.67 -20.49 -14.62
CA PRO A 12 -21.37 -20.16 -13.39
C PRO A 12 -20.38 -19.99 -12.22
N THR A 13 -20.43 -18.85 -11.53
CA THR A 13 -19.83 -18.67 -10.20
C THR A 13 -20.86 -19.04 -9.13
N LEU A 14 -20.58 -20.09 -8.36
CA LEU A 14 -21.33 -20.46 -7.15
C LEU A 14 -20.58 -19.94 -5.92
N ARG A 15 -21.17 -18.95 -5.23
CA ARG A 15 -20.99 -18.70 -3.79
C ARG A 15 -22.36 -18.42 -3.17
N PRO A 16 -22.62 -18.89 -1.93
CA PRO A 16 -23.96 -18.93 -1.35
C PRO A 16 -24.41 -17.56 -0.81
N LYS A 17 -25.72 -17.33 -0.87
CA LYS A 17 -26.42 -16.22 -0.21
C LYS A 17 -26.54 -16.51 1.29
N MET A 18 -26.16 -15.54 2.13
CA MET A 18 -26.81 -15.30 3.43
C MET A 18 -27.52 -13.95 3.36
N GLY A 19 -28.78 -13.94 3.77
CA GLY A 19 -29.72 -12.84 3.60
C GLY A 19 -29.55 -11.71 4.61
N GLY A 20 -29.83 -10.50 4.14
CA GLY A 20 -30.01 -9.28 4.92
C GLY A 20 -30.51 -8.18 3.97
N THR A 21 -31.79 -7.88 4.03
CA THR A 21 -32.55 -6.98 3.14
C THR A 21 -32.17 -5.51 3.32
N ASN A 22 -31.69 -4.86 2.25
CA ASN A 22 -32.12 -3.53 1.75
C ASN A 22 -31.17 -3.01 0.65
N PRO A 23 -31.62 -2.78 -0.60
CA PRO A 23 -30.84 -2.00 -1.55
C PRO A 23 -31.08 -0.51 -1.29
N LYS A 24 -30.20 0.13 -0.51
CA LYS A 24 -30.06 1.60 -0.61
C LYS A 24 -29.24 1.88 -1.86
N SER A 25 -29.91 2.22 -2.96
CA SER A 25 -29.23 2.84 -4.10
C SER A 25 -28.61 4.16 -3.62
N PRO A 26 -27.29 4.38 -3.74
CA PRO A 26 -26.70 5.67 -3.43
C PRO A 26 -26.95 6.55 -4.65
N ILE A 27 -28.02 7.35 -4.61
CA ILE A 27 -28.21 8.38 -5.62
C ILE A 27 -27.09 9.40 -5.42
N ASN A 28 -26.18 9.47 -6.40
CA ASN A 28 -25.02 10.36 -6.37
C ASN A 28 -25.48 11.82 -6.19
N PRO A 29 -25.08 12.54 -5.11
CA PRO A 29 -25.56 13.90 -4.82
C PRO A 29 -25.32 14.90 -5.97
N TYR A 30 -24.39 14.63 -6.89
CA TYR A 30 -24.11 15.46 -8.05
C TYR A 30 -25.28 15.61 -9.04
N TRP A 31 -26.24 14.68 -9.07
CA TRP A 31 -27.41 14.80 -9.95
C TRP A 31 -28.33 15.98 -9.57
N ILE A 32 -28.35 16.38 -8.30
CA ILE A 32 -29.15 17.52 -7.81
C ILE A 32 -28.56 18.83 -8.30
N TYR A 33 -27.23 18.96 -8.26
CA TYR A 33 -26.54 20.13 -8.80
C TYR A 33 -26.70 20.22 -10.32
N ALA A 34 -26.72 19.09 -11.02
CA ALA A 34 -26.97 19.06 -12.47
C ALA A 34 -28.39 19.50 -12.83
N ILE A 35 -29.42 19.09 -12.07
CA ILE A 35 -30.81 19.53 -12.27
C ILE A 35 -30.97 21.02 -11.94
N ALA A 36 -30.37 21.50 -10.85
CA ALA A 36 -30.39 22.91 -10.49
C ALA A 36 -29.70 23.79 -11.56
N LEU A 37 -28.55 23.32 -12.09
CA LEU A 37 -27.85 23.98 -13.20
C LEU A 37 -28.68 23.99 -14.48
N ALA A 38 -29.37 22.89 -14.80
CA ALA A 38 -30.24 22.81 -15.98
C ALA A 38 -31.45 23.76 -15.89
N ILE A 39 -32.03 23.92 -14.70
CA ILE A 39 -33.12 24.88 -14.46
C ILE A 39 -32.61 26.33 -14.60
N LEU A 40 -31.44 26.64 -14.04
CA LEU A 40 -30.82 27.96 -14.17
C LEU A 40 -30.45 28.28 -15.62
N MET A 41 -29.90 27.31 -16.37
CA MET A 41 -29.63 27.48 -17.81
C MET A 41 -30.92 27.64 -18.61
N GLY A 42 -31.99 26.90 -18.28
CA GLY A 42 -33.30 27.07 -18.91
C GLY A 42 -33.86 28.47 -18.67
N MET A 43 -33.80 28.99 -17.45
CA MET A 43 -34.25 30.35 -17.13
C MET A 43 -33.43 31.42 -17.83
N TRP A 44 -32.11 31.23 -17.96
CA TRP A 44 -31.25 32.15 -18.70
C TRP A 44 -31.58 32.17 -20.20
N PHE A 45 -31.88 31.01 -20.78
CA PHE A 45 -32.16 30.88 -22.21
C PHE A 45 -33.56 31.37 -22.62
N PHE A 46 -34.55 31.33 -21.72
CA PHE A 46 -35.91 31.80 -21.99
C PHE A 46 -36.19 33.24 -21.49
N GLY A 47 -35.27 33.85 -20.74
CA GLY A 47 -35.43 35.20 -20.17
C GLY A 47 -34.90 36.36 -21.01
N GLN A 48 -34.31 36.11 -22.17
CA GLN A 48 -33.80 37.13 -23.09
C GLN A 48 -34.66 37.15 -24.36
N ASP A 49 -35.53 38.15 -24.52
CA ASP A 49 -35.91 38.69 -25.86
C ASP A 49 -36.99 39.79 -25.75
N THR A 50 -36.70 40.91 -25.09
CA THR A 50 -37.39 42.18 -25.37
C THR A 50 -36.44 43.33 -25.11
N SER A 51 -35.94 43.95 -26.19
CA SER A 51 -35.15 45.17 -26.09
C SER A 51 -36.09 46.37 -26.20
N VAL A 52 -36.14 47.18 -25.14
CA VAL A 52 -36.90 48.43 -25.12
C VAL A 52 -35.92 49.58 -25.31
N LYS A 53 -36.19 50.48 -26.26
CA LYS A 53 -35.38 51.69 -26.49
C LYS A 53 -36.17 52.93 -26.10
N GLU A 54 -35.63 53.71 -25.18
CA GLU A 54 -36.23 54.98 -24.78
C GLU A 54 -36.02 56.05 -25.88
N VAL A 55 -37.09 56.74 -26.26
CA VAL A 55 -37.09 57.82 -27.26
C VAL A 55 -37.69 59.09 -26.66
N THR A 56 -37.29 60.25 -27.19
CA THR A 56 -37.88 61.52 -26.74
C THR A 56 -39.31 61.68 -27.25
N TRP A 57 -40.12 62.50 -26.57
CA TRP A 57 -41.50 62.79 -26.99
C TRP A 57 -41.58 63.34 -28.42
N SER A 58 -40.64 64.21 -28.81
CA SER A 58 -40.59 64.78 -30.16
C SER A 58 -40.30 63.73 -31.23
N ASP A 59 -39.35 62.81 -30.98
CA ASP A 59 -39.01 61.73 -31.91
C ASP A 59 -40.17 60.73 -32.04
N PHE A 60 -40.83 60.42 -30.92
CA PHE A 60 -42.01 59.57 -30.89
C PHE A 60 -43.15 60.15 -31.73
N GLN A 61 -43.45 61.45 -31.57
CA GLN A 61 -44.46 62.13 -32.37
C GLN A 61 -44.14 62.08 -33.87
N GLN A 62 -42.86 62.18 -34.23
CA GLN A 62 -42.42 62.06 -35.61
C GLN A 62 -42.60 60.63 -36.14
N TYR A 63 -42.19 59.60 -35.39
CA TYR A 63 -42.34 58.21 -35.81
C TYR A 63 -43.80 57.76 -35.96
N VAL A 64 -44.70 58.29 -35.12
CA VAL A 64 -46.14 58.04 -35.24
C VAL A 64 -46.73 58.75 -36.46
N ARG A 65 -46.32 60.00 -36.76
CA ARG A 65 -46.74 60.73 -37.97
C ARG A 65 -46.21 60.11 -39.26
N ASP A 66 -45.01 59.51 -39.21
CA ASP A 66 -44.38 58.84 -40.36
C ASP A 66 -44.88 57.39 -40.56
N ASN A 67 -45.91 56.95 -39.81
CA ASN A 67 -46.52 55.61 -39.85
C ASN A 67 -45.54 54.44 -39.60
N ARG A 68 -44.53 54.64 -38.75
CA ARG A 68 -43.48 53.65 -38.47
C ARG A 68 -43.81 52.70 -37.32
N VAL A 69 -44.94 52.92 -36.67
CA VAL A 69 -45.43 52.20 -35.50
C VAL A 69 -46.59 51.29 -35.89
N LYS A 70 -46.63 50.08 -35.32
CA LYS A 70 -47.67 49.06 -35.55
C LYS A 70 -48.77 49.12 -34.51
N SER A 71 -48.40 49.20 -33.24
CA SER A 71 -49.33 49.26 -32.11
C SER A 71 -48.73 50.08 -30.98
N ILE A 72 -49.59 50.74 -30.20
CA ILE A 72 -49.20 51.56 -29.05
C ILE A 72 -49.94 51.07 -27.81
N VAL A 73 -49.20 50.80 -26.75
CA VAL A 73 -49.72 50.49 -25.41
C VAL A 73 -49.45 51.70 -24.53
N VAL A 74 -50.50 52.32 -24.02
CA VAL A 74 -50.40 53.47 -23.10
C VAL A 74 -50.57 52.98 -21.67
N PHE A 75 -49.58 53.23 -20.81
CA PHE A 75 -49.61 52.85 -19.40
C PHE A 75 -50.17 54.01 -18.57
N SER A 76 -51.46 53.93 -18.22
CA SER A 76 -52.20 55.00 -17.55
C SER A 76 -51.65 55.37 -16.16
N ASN A 77 -50.94 54.45 -15.50
CA ASN A 77 -50.37 54.65 -14.16
C ASN A 77 -49.01 55.34 -14.12
N LYS A 78 -48.30 55.43 -15.26
CA LYS A 78 -46.90 55.90 -15.33
C LYS A 78 -46.67 57.09 -16.25
N GLY A 79 -47.66 57.48 -17.06
CA GLY A 79 -47.47 58.54 -18.06
C GLY A 79 -46.55 58.14 -19.21
N THR A 80 -46.25 56.84 -19.34
CA THR A 80 -45.39 56.29 -20.39
C THR A 80 -46.20 55.52 -21.43
N ALA A 81 -45.75 55.55 -22.68
CA ALA A 81 -46.31 54.72 -23.75
C ALA A 81 -45.22 53.89 -24.42
N GLU A 82 -45.55 52.65 -24.72
CA GLU A 82 -44.71 51.74 -25.48
C GLU A 82 -45.31 51.54 -26.87
N ALA A 83 -44.51 51.71 -27.90
CA ALA A 83 -44.91 51.52 -29.28
C ALA A 83 -44.11 50.38 -29.90
N MET A 84 -44.81 49.41 -30.48
CA MET A 84 -44.19 48.37 -31.28
C MET A 84 -43.87 48.94 -32.67
N VAL A 85 -42.61 48.86 -33.07
CA VAL A 85 -42.15 49.35 -34.37
C VAL A 85 -42.49 48.35 -35.47
N ARG A 86 -42.91 48.83 -36.66
CA ARG A 86 -43.11 47.97 -37.83
C ARG A 86 -41.77 47.40 -38.30
N GLU A 87 -41.74 46.14 -38.73
CA GLU A 87 -40.51 45.42 -39.12
C GLU A 87 -39.65 46.20 -40.14
N GLU A 88 -40.28 46.88 -41.10
CA GLU A 88 -39.61 47.67 -42.13
C GLU A 88 -38.88 48.92 -41.58
N SER A 89 -39.31 49.43 -40.43
CA SER A 89 -38.80 50.66 -39.82
C SER A 89 -37.79 50.43 -38.69
N VAL A 90 -37.53 49.16 -38.33
CA VAL A 90 -36.62 48.77 -37.24
C VAL A 90 -35.20 49.26 -37.49
N ASN A 91 -34.68 49.04 -38.70
CA ASN A 91 -33.34 49.50 -39.08
C ASN A 91 -33.21 51.02 -39.02
N HIS A 92 -34.29 51.76 -39.27
CA HIS A 92 -34.25 53.21 -39.28
C HIS A 92 -34.26 53.81 -37.86
N ILE A 93 -35.01 53.22 -36.94
CA ILE A 93 -35.18 53.74 -35.57
C ILE A 93 -34.06 53.23 -34.64
N PHE A 94 -33.57 52.01 -34.86
CA PHE A 94 -32.55 51.39 -34.02
C PHE A 94 -31.14 51.47 -34.63
N GLY A 95 -30.98 51.79 -35.92
CA GLY A 95 -29.68 51.93 -36.57
C GLY A 95 -28.82 50.67 -36.41
N ASP A 96 -27.58 50.83 -35.94
CA ASP A 96 -26.65 49.72 -35.66
C ASP A 96 -27.15 48.74 -34.58
N GLU A 97 -28.15 49.12 -33.78
CA GLU A 97 -28.76 48.28 -32.75
C GLU A 97 -29.93 47.42 -33.26
N ALA A 98 -30.28 47.53 -34.55
CA ALA A 98 -31.37 46.76 -35.14
C ALA A 98 -31.13 45.23 -35.09
N ALA A 99 -29.85 44.80 -35.10
CA ALA A 99 -29.50 43.39 -34.91
C ALA A 99 -29.71 42.88 -33.48
N LYS A 100 -29.83 43.78 -32.49
CA LYS A 100 -30.06 43.47 -31.06
C LYS A 100 -31.52 43.67 -30.64
N ALA A 101 -32.37 44.17 -31.55
CA ALA A 101 -33.74 44.58 -31.30
C ALA A 101 -34.73 43.41 -30.99
N GLY A 102 -34.26 42.16 -31.04
CA GLY A 102 -35.08 40.97 -30.81
C GLY A 102 -36.20 40.80 -31.85
N ARG A 103 -37.10 39.83 -31.62
CA ARG A 103 -38.24 39.56 -32.54
C ARG A 103 -39.36 40.60 -32.46
N THR A 104 -39.37 41.44 -31.44
CA THR A 104 -40.40 42.47 -31.20
C THR A 104 -39.76 43.76 -30.66
N PRO A 105 -39.29 44.66 -31.54
CA PRO A 105 -38.73 45.94 -31.13
C PRO A 105 -39.81 46.87 -30.56
N VAL A 106 -39.56 47.34 -29.35
CA VAL A 106 -40.44 48.28 -28.65
C VAL A 106 -39.67 49.56 -28.38
N ILE A 107 -40.27 50.71 -28.69
CA ILE A 107 -39.80 52.02 -28.25
C ILE A 107 -40.67 52.49 -27.09
N GLN A 108 -40.05 53.07 -26.07
CA GLN A 108 -40.74 53.61 -24.91
C GLN A 108 -40.57 55.12 -24.86
N VAL A 109 -41.66 55.83 -24.55
CA VAL A 109 -41.65 57.28 -24.41
C VAL A 109 -42.30 57.68 -23.08
N GLU A 110 -41.71 58.68 -22.43
CA GLU A 110 -42.30 59.36 -21.28
C GLU A 110 -42.98 60.65 -21.76
N GLY A 111 -44.29 60.75 -21.59
CA GLY A 111 -45.06 61.93 -21.98
C GLY A 111 -45.63 62.67 -20.77
N ALA A 112 -46.16 63.88 -21.00
CA ALA A 112 -46.64 64.75 -19.92
C ALA A 112 -47.85 64.18 -19.15
N SER A 113 -48.72 63.39 -19.81
CA SER A 113 -49.82 62.63 -19.20
C SER A 113 -50.36 61.58 -20.18
N ALA A 114 -50.97 60.50 -19.66
CA ALA A 114 -51.56 59.45 -20.49
C ALA A 114 -52.67 59.99 -21.42
N ASP A 115 -53.45 60.97 -20.94
CA ASP A 115 -54.53 61.60 -21.70
C ASP A 115 -53.99 62.42 -22.89
N ALA A 116 -52.93 63.20 -22.68
CA ALA A 116 -52.28 63.97 -23.74
C ALA A 116 -51.63 63.08 -24.80
N ILE A 117 -51.14 61.90 -24.41
CA ILE A 117 -50.59 60.90 -25.35
C ILE A 117 -51.72 60.30 -26.19
N SER A 118 -52.84 59.92 -25.57
CA SER A 118 -53.99 59.37 -26.28
C SER A 118 -54.63 60.38 -27.24
N GLU A 119 -54.78 61.64 -26.84
CA GLU A 119 -55.37 62.69 -27.68
C GLU A 119 -54.51 62.98 -28.92
N PHE A 120 -53.17 62.97 -28.76
CA PHE A 120 -52.25 63.11 -29.88
C PHE A 120 -52.36 61.94 -30.87
N ILE A 121 -52.41 60.69 -30.37
CA ILE A 121 -52.49 59.49 -31.22
C ILE A 121 -53.83 59.45 -31.96
N GLU A 122 -54.93 59.78 -31.28
CA GLU A 122 -56.26 59.81 -31.88
C GLU A 122 -56.34 60.88 -32.99
N LYS A 123 -55.78 62.08 -32.75
CA LYS A 123 -55.70 63.14 -33.75
C LYS A 123 -54.92 62.73 -35.01
N VAL A 124 -53.76 62.10 -34.85
CA VAL A 124 -52.94 61.64 -35.99
C VAL A 124 -53.65 60.51 -36.75
N LYS A 125 -54.36 59.62 -36.05
CA LYS A 125 -55.16 58.55 -36.66
C LYS A 125 -56.30 59.12 -37.52
N THR A 126 -56.99 60.15 -37.04
CA THR A 126 -58.10 60.79 -37.76
C THR A 126 -57.64 61.66 -38.94
N GLU A 127 -56.51 62.36 -38.82
CA GLU A 127 -55.99 63.24 -39.89
C GLU A 127 -55.33 62.48 -41.07
N GLN A 128 -54.70 61.32 -40.83
CA GLN A 128 -53.89 60.61 -41.83
C GLN A 128 -54.39 59.20 -42.19
N ASN A 129 -55.47 58.73 -41.56
CA ASN A 129 -56.12 57.42 -41.80
C ASN A 129 -55.19 56.20 -41.70
N TYR A 130 -54.41 56.12 -40.61
CA TYR A 130 -53.49 55.00 -40.34
C TYR A 130 -54.10 53.90 -39.46
N ASP A 131 -53.73 52.65 -39.76
CA ASP A 131 -54.14 51.47 -38.98
C ASP A 131 -53.15 51.21 -37.84
N ILE A 132 -53.35 51.93 -36.73
CA ILE A 132 -52.60 51.77 -35.48
C ILE A 132 -53.57 51.29 -34.40
N GLU A 133 -53.28 50.13 -33.79
CA GLU A 133 -53.99 49.61 -32.61
C GLU A 133 -53.49 50.30 -31.34
N VAL A 134 -54.39 50.90 -30.57
CA VAL A 134 -54.09 51.51 -29.27
C VAL A 134 -54.73 50.69 -28.16
N ARG A 135 -53.92 50.24 -27.18
CA ARG A 135 -54.39 49.50 -26.00
C ARG A 135 -53.97 50.23 -24.73
N PHE A 136 -54.81 50.18 -23.70
CA PHE A 136 -54.47 50.70 -22.39
C PHE A 136 -54.18 49.53 -21.47
N ASP A 137 -53.01 49.56 -20.81
CA ASP A 137 -52.63 48.53 -19.85
C ASP A 137 -52.29 49.14 -18.49
N THR A 138 -52.60 48.39 -17.43
CA THR A 138 -52.40 48.76 -16.03
C THR A 138 -51.63 47.67 -15.29
N THR A 139 -50.63 47.10 -15.97
CA THR A 139 -49.84 45.99 -15.43
C THR A 139 -49.09 46.45 -14.16
N SER A 140 -49.39 45.78 -13.04
CA SER A 140 -48.80 46.03 -11.72
C SER A 140 -47.47 45.28 -11.59
N GLU A 141 -46.38 46.00 -11.31
CA GLU A 141 -45.02 45.45 -11.15
C GLU A 141 -44.90 44.37 -10.06
N MET A 142 -45.83 44.34 -9.11
CA MET A 142 -45.84 43.38 -7.99
C MET A 142 -45.99 41.92 -8.47
N TRP A 143 -46.76 41.70 -9.54
CA TRP A 143 -46.97 40.36 -10.12
C TRP A 143 -45.76 39.86 -10.90
N GLY A 144 -45.00 40.75 -11.54
CA GLY A 144 -43.75 40.41 -12.23
C GLY A 144 -42.66 39.96 -11.25
N ILE A 145 -42.50 40.67 -10.14
CA ILE A 145 -41.55 40.33 -9.07
C ILE A 145 -41.84 38.92 -8.51
N LEU A 146 -43.11 38.60 -8.25
CA LEU A 146 -43.51 37.29 -7.74
C LEU A 146 -43.16 36.15 -8.71
N ILE A 147 -43.36 36.33 -10.01
CA ILE A 147 -43.04 35.31 -11.03
C ILE A 147 -41.52 35.15 -11.18
N THR A 148 -40.74 36.23 -11.06
CA THR A 148 -39.28 36.17 -11.09
C THR A 148 -38.70 35.45 -9.87
N PHE A 149 -39.30 35.59 -8.69
CA PHE A 149 -38.83 34.93 -7.46
C PHE A 149 -39.46 33.56 -7.18
N ALA A 150 -40.58 33.21 -7.82
CA ALA A 150 -41.24 31.91 -7.66
C ALA A 150 -40.32 30.69 -7.89
N PRO A 151 -39.41 30.67 -8.88
CA PRO A 151 -38.46 29.57 -9.07
C PRO A 151 -37.46 29.43 -7.92
N PHE A 152 -36.99 30.56 -7.37
CA PHE A 152 -36.09 30.57 -6.21
C PHE A 152 -36.79 30.08 -4.94
N LEU A 153 -38.04 30.49 -4.75
CA LEU A 153 -38.85 30.09 -3.59
C LEU A 153 -39.18 28.59 -3.64
N LEU A 154 -39.48 28.05 -4.82
CA LEU A 154 -39.64 26.60 -5.04
C LEU A 154 -38.35 25.82 -4.72
N LEU A 155 -37.19 26.34 -5.13
CA LEU A 155 -35.88 25.74 -4.84
C LEU A 155 -35.59 25.73 -3.33
N ILE A 156 -35.91 26.82 -2.63
CA ILE A 156 -35.75 26.94 -1.17
C ILE A 156 -36.67 25.95 -0.44
N VAL A 157 -37.93 25.86 -0.83
CA VAL A 157 -38.89 24.91 -0.22
C VAL A 157 -38.48 23.46 -0.49
N PHE A 158 -38.05 23.15 -1.70
CA PHE A 158 -37.52 21.82 -2.07
C PHE A 158 -36.24 21.48 -1.27
N TRP A 159 -35.35 22.44 -1.09
CA TRP A 159 -34.14 22.30 -0.28
C TRP A 159 -34.46 22.01 1.19
N ILE A 160 -35.40 22.74 1.78
CA ILE A 160 -35.83 22.54 3.18
C ILE A 160 -36.51 21.18 3.35
N TRP A 161 -37.38 20.78 2.42
CA TRP A 161 -38.05 19.48 2.46
C TRP A 161 -37.05 18.32 2.34
N MET A 162 -36.01 18.46 1.50
CA MET A 162 -34.95 17.45 1.37
C MET A 162 -34.03 17.38 2.59
N MET A 163 -33.64 18.51 3.18
CA MET A 163 -32.85 18.53 4.42
C MET A 163 -33.59 17.82 5.56
N ARG A 164 -34.91 18.01 5.69
CA ARG A 164 -35.72 17.28 6.67
C ARG A 164 -35.77 15.78 6.38
N ARG A 165 -35.72 15.36 5.12
CA ARG A 165 -35.71 13.93 4.73
C ARG A 165 -34.35 13.28 4.92
N MET A 166 -33.25 14.01 4.75
CA MET A 166 -31.88 13.51 4.99
C MET A 166 -31.56 13.38 6.49
N GLN A 167 -32.26 14.14 7.35
CA GLN A 167 -32.16 14.06 8.81
C GLN A 167 -33.03 12.94 9.44
N GLY A 168 -33.96 12.35 8.67
CA GLY A 168 -34.92 11.35 9.15
C GLY A 168 -34.53 9.87 8.97
N GLY A 169 -33.32 9.58 8.46
CA GLY A 169 -32.80 8.22 8.37
C GLY A 169 -31.96 7.88 9.61
N GLY A 170 -32.47 7.01 10.48
CA GLY A 170 -31.95 6.77 11.83
C GLY A 170 -30.44 6.53 11.96
N GLY A 171 -29.86 7.21 12.96
CA GLY A 171 -28.50 7.00 13.43
C GLY A 171 -27.82 8.28 13.95
N GLY A 172 -28.13 8.68 15.19
CA GLY A 172 -27.26 9.51 16.05
C GLY A 172 -27.07 10.99 15.66
N ALA A 173 -27.22 11.88 16.64
CA ALA A 173 -26.81 13.27 16.53
C ALA A 173 -25.32 13.39 16.12
N GLY A 174 -25.03 14.14 15.04
CA GLY A 174 -23.66 14.57 14.70
C GLY A 174 -23.04 14.05 13.40
N GLY A 175 -23.81 13.84 12.33
CA GLY A 175 -23.34 13.30 11.05
C GLY A 175 -23.31 14.26 9.86
N GLY A 176 -22.89 15.53 10.02
CA GLY A 176 -22.78 16.47 8.90
C GLY A 176 -21.70 17.53 9.13
N VAL A 177 -20.70 17.60 8.24
CA VAL A 177 -19.57 18.57 8.13
C VAL A 177 -18.65 18.70 9.37
N PHE A 178 -19.16 18.57 10.59
CA PHE A 178 -18.41 18.66 11.85
C PHE A 178 -17.78 17.33 12.31
N SER A 179 -18.01 16.21 11.61
CA SER A 179 -17.37 14.92 11.95
C SER A 179 -16.03 14.69 11.23
N VAL A 180 -15.59 15.61 10.37
CA VAL A 180 -14.39 15.47 9.51
C VAL A 180 -13.07 15.38 10.31
N GLY A 181 -13.05 15.87 11.55
CA GLY A 181 -11.88 15.90 12.42
C GLY A 181 -11.76 14.78 13.48
N LYS A 182 -12.70 13.82 13.53
CA LYS A 182 -12.61 12.69 14.49
C LYS A 182 -11.61 11.64 14.02
N SER A 183 -10.87 11.05 14.96
CA SER A 183 -9.95 9.96 14.68
C SER A 183 -10.70 8.71 14.20
N LYS A 184 -10.22 8.07 13.13
CA LYS A 184 -10.72 6.78 12.62
C LYS A 184 -10.03 5.57 13.26
N ALA A 185 -9.23 5.78 14.31
CA ALA A 185 -8.44 4.72 14.93
C ALA A 185 -9.34 3.54 15.35
N GLN A 186 -8.92 2.33 14.95
CA GLN A 186 -9.60 1.11 15.35
C GLN A 186 -9.19 0.81 16.79
N LEU A 187 -10.16 0.81 17.70
CA LEU A 187 -9.95 0.41 19.08
C LEU A 187 -10.19 -1.09 19.21
N PHE A 188 -9.16 -1.82 19.64
CA PHE A 188 -9.30 -3.19 20.08
C PHE A 188 -9.45 -3.17 21.61
N ASP A 189 -10.65 -3.51 22.08
CA ASP A 189 -10.97 -3.51 23.51
C ASP A 189 -10.43 -4.78 24.20
N LYS A 190 -10.24 -4.69 25.51
CA LYS A 190 -9.67 -5.77 26.35
C LYS A 190 -10.45 -7.08 26.29
N ASP A 191 -11.73 -7.03 25.90
CA ASP A 191 -12.65 -8.17 25.85
C ASP A 191 -12.85 -8.74 24.42
N SER A 192 -12.06 -8.28 23.45
CA SER A 192 -12.10 -8.86 22.10
C SER A 192 -11.54 -10.29 22.08
N SER A 193 -12.25 -11.21 21.43
CA SER A 193 -12.06 -12.67 21.49
C SER A 193 -10.83 -13.22 20.75
N GLN A 194 -10.02 -12.37 20.12
CA GLN A 194 -8.77 -12.75 19.45
C GLN A 194 -7.61 -11.92 20.00
N LYS A 195 -7.07 -12.34 21.15
CA LYS A 195 -5.86 -11.76 21.74
C LYS A 195 -4.64 -12.42 21.10
N VAL A 196 -3.94 -11.69 20.22
CA VAL A 196 -2.61 -12.08 19.74
C VAL A 196 -1.62 -11.92 20.88
N THR A 197 -0.80 -12.94 21.14
CA THR A 197 0.20 -12.95 22.21
C THR A 197 1.60 -13.24 21.67
N PHE A 198 2.65 -13.23 22.51
CA PHE A 198 4.01 -13.57 22.02
C PHE A 198 4.14 -15.01 21.54
N ARG A 199 3.19 -15.89 21.89
CA ARG A 199 3.12 -17.27 21.38
C ARG A 199 2.74 -17.36 19.90
N ASP A 200 2.07 -16.33 19.38
CA ASP A 200 1.64 -16.25 17.98
C ASP A 200 2.66 -15.55 17.09
N VAL A 201 3.64 -14.86 17.70
CA VAL A 201 4.80 -14.28 17.02
C VAL A 201 5.94 -15.30 17.10
N ALA A 202 6.37 -15.87 15.98
CA ALA A 202 7.53 -16.75 15.94
C ALA A 202 8.82 -15.98 15.67
N GLY A 203 9.95 -16.49 16.15
CA GLY A 203 11.27 -15.85 16.00
C GLY A 203 11.39 -14.52 16.75
N LEU A 204 12.24 -13.62 16.24
CA LEU A 204 12.43 -12.25 16.74
C LEU A 204 12.78 -12.19 18.23
N SER A 205 13.68 -13.07 18.69
CA SER A 205 14.05 -13.15 20.12
C SER A 205 14.57 -11.82 20.67
N GLU A 206 15.44 -11.15 19.93
CA GLU A 206 16.03 -9.86 20.32
C GLU A 206 14.96 -8.77 20.41
N ALA A 207 14.15 -8.61 19.37
CA ALA A 207 13.07 -7.61 19.37
C ALA A 207 12.02 -7.90 20.47
N LYS A 208 11.75 -9.18 20.78
CA LYS A 208 10.85 -9.58 21.89
C LYS A 208 11.41 -9.20 23.25
N GLU A 209 12.71 -9.40 23.47
CA GLU A 209 13.38 -9.03 24.71
C GLU A 209 13.30 -7.50 24.93
N GLU A 210 13.55 -6.70 23.89
CA GLU A 210 13.45 -5.24 24.00
C GLU A 210 12.02 -4.75 24.28
N VAL A 211 10.99 -5.38 23.69
CA VAL A 211 9.59 -5.03 24.00
C VAL A 211 9.07 -5.65 25.30
N GLN A 212 9.72 -6.67 25.84
CA GLN A 212 9.34 -7.30 27.10
C GLN A 212 9.38 -6.29 28.26
N GLU A 213 10.36 -5.39 28.25
CA GLU A 213 10.45 -4.30 29.23
C GLU A 213 9.23 -3.36 29.16
N ILE A 214 8.73 -3.09 27.95
CA ILE A 214 7.53 -2.28 27.73
C ILE A 214 6.29 -2.99 28.30
N VAL A 215 6.20 -4.31 28.10
CA VAL A 215 5.12 -5.14 28.67
C VAL A 215 5.18 -5.15 30.19
N GLU A 216 6.35 -5.38 30.77
CA GLU A 216 6.54 -5.43 32.22
C GLU A 216 6.19 -4.10 32.88
N PHE A 217 6.58 -3.00 32.24
CA PHE A 217 6.20 -1.66 32.68
C PHE A 217 4.67 -1.46 32.67
N LEU A 218 3.97 -1.85 31.61
CA LEU A 218 2.51 -1.71 31.53
C LEU A 218 1.78 -2.59 32.56
N LYS A 219 2.37 -3.74 32.95
CA LYS A 219 1.84 -4.60 34.01
C LYS A 219 2.10 -4.02 35.41
N ASN A 220 3.32 -3.53 35.66
CA ASN A 220 3.79 -3.11 36.98
C ASN A 220 4.52 -1.74 36.94
N PRO A 221 3.81 -0.62 36.67
CA PRO A 221 4.45 0.69 36.49
C PRO A 221 5.10 1.24 37.77
N GLY A 222 4.66 0.79 38.94
CA GLY A 222 5.18 1.23 40.24
C GLY A 222 6.64 0.87 40.48
N ASN A 223 7.10 -0.30 40.00
CA ASN A 223 8.47 -0.77 40.22
C ASN A 223 9.50 0.18 39.58
N TYR A 224 9.25 0.62 38.36
CA TYR A 224 10.12 1.54 37.64
C TYR A 224 10.05 2.96 38.18
N THR A 225 8.85 3.42 38.55
CA THR A 225 8.64 4.78 39.08
C THR A 225 9.31 4.95 40.46
N ASN A 226 9.25 3.93 41.32
CA ASN A 226 9.87 3.94 42.65
C ASN A 226 11.40 4.01 42.60
N LEU A 227 12.00 3.43 41.55
CA LEU A 227 13.45 3.45 41.31
C LEU A 227 13.93 4.72 40.58
N GLY A 228 13.02 5.66 40.27
CA GLY A 228 13.34 6.89 39.54
C GLY A 228 13.58 6.67 38.03
N GLY A 229 13.22 5.50 37.50
CA GLY A 229 13.30 5.18 36.09
C GLY A 229 12.33 6.05 35.27
N LYS A 230 12.81 6.59 34.15
CA LYS A 230 11.96 7.34 33.21
C LYS A 230 11.35 6.37 32.20
N ILE A 231 10.06 6.56 31.98
CA ILE A 231 9.26 5.71 31.10
C ILE A 231 9.58 6.08 29.64
N PRO A 232 9.91 5.11 28.78
CA PRO A 232 10.07 5.38 27.35
C PRO A 232 8.71 5.81 26.81
N LYS A 233 8.65 7.01 26.22
CA LYS A 233 7.39 7.58 25.74
C LYS A 233 6.94 6.93 24.43
N GLY A 234 7.89 6.43 23.64
CA GLY A 234 7.58 5.69 22.44
C GLY A 234 8.75 4.91 21.88
N ALA A 235 8.43 3.83 21.19
CA ALA A 235 9.41 3.00 20.48
C ALA A 235 9.08 2.93 18.99
N LEU A 236 10.11 2.96 18.16
CA LEU A 236 10.01 2.81 16.71
C LEU A 236 10.45 1.39 16.32
N LEU A 237 9.55 0.62 15.74
CA LEU A 237 9.81 -0.66 15.10
C LEU A 237 10.30 -0.40 13.66
N VAL A 238 11.57 -0.70 13.38
CA VAL A 238 12.21 -0.45 12.09
C VAL A 238 12.51 -1.77 11.41
N GLY A 239 12.14 -1.95 10.16
CA GLY A 239 12.61 -3.10 9.39
C GLY A 239 11.85 -3.31 8.10
N PRO A 240 12.26 -4.26 7.26
CA PRO A 240 11.63 -4.54 5.96
C PRO A 240 10.13 -4.84 6.08
N PRO A 241 9.34 -4.66 5.00
CA PRO A 241 7.93 -5.01 5.02
C PRO A 241 7.76 -6.53 5.25
N GLY A 242 6.67 -6.92 5.92
CA GLY A 242 6.36 -8.34 6.13
C GLY A 242 7.11 -9.06 7.26
N THR A 243 7.95 -8.36 8.03
CA THR A 243 8.67 -8.94 9.20
C THR A 243 7.83 -9.04 10.48
N GLY A 244 6.54 -8.67 10.43
CA GLY A 244 5.64 -8.82 11.57
C GLY A 244 5.63 -7.67 12.58
N LYS A 245 6.11 -6.47 12.21
CA LYS A 245 6.07 -5.26 13.07
C LYS A 245 4.69 -4.98 13.70
N THR A 246 3.64 -4.98 12.88
CA THR A 246 2.25 -4.78 13.32
C THR A 246 1.75 -5.94 14.21
N LEU A 247 2.23 -7.17 13.95
CA LEU A 247 1.89 -8.35 14.74
C LEU A 247 2.57 -8.29 16.11
N LEU A 248 3.85 -7.89 16.16
CA LEU A 248 4.61 -7.69 17.39
C LEU A 248 3.96 -6.62 18.27
N ALA A 249 3.58 -5.47 17.70
CA ALA A 249 2.88 -4.42 18.44
C ALA A 249 1.54 -4.89 19.06
N LYS A 250 0.77 -5.70 18.31
CA LYS A 250 -0.46 -6.32 18.83
C LYS A 250 -0.17 -7.32 19.95
N ALA A 251 0.89 -8.11 19.80
CA ALA A 251 1.31 -9.08 20.82
C ALA A 251 1.75 -8.39 22.13
N VAL A 252 2.47 -7.27 22.06
CA VAL A 252 2.84 -6.46 23.24
C VAL A 252 1.58 -6.01 23.99
N ALA A 253 0.55 -5.53 23.28
CA ALA A 253 -0.71 -5.13 23.90
C ALA A 253 -1.48 -6.31 24.51
N GLY A 254 -1.50 -7.45 23.81
CA GLY A 254 -2.13 -8.69 24.28
C GLY A 254 -1.47 -9.24 25.53
N GLU A 255 -0.13 -9.21 25.58
CA GLU A 255 0.64 -9.66 26.75
C GLU A 255 0.48 -8.74 27.95
N ALA A 256 0.46 -7.42 27.74
CA ALA A 256 0.20 -6.43 28.78
C ALA A 256 -1.29 -6.33 29.18
N ASN A 257 -2.20 -6.93 28.39
CA ASN A 257 -3.64 -6.87 28.58
C ASN A 257 -4.19 -5.42 28.69
N VAL A 258 -3.69 -4.53 27.82
CA VAL A 258 -4.08 -3.12 27.74
C VAL A 258 -4.83 -2.82 26.43
N PRO A 259 -5.67 -1.76 26.34
CA PRO A 259 -6.33 -1.39 25.10
C PRO A 259 -5.31 -1.02 24.01
N PHE A 260 -5.60 -1.40 22.77
CA PHE A 260 -4.74 -1.16 21.61
C PHE A 260 -5.45 -0.27 20.58
N PHE A 261 -4.89 0.90 20.32
CA PHE A 261 -5.35 1.81 19.27
C PHE A 261 -4.46 1.64 18.05
N SER A 262 -5.04 1.26 16.91
CA SER A 262 -4.30 1.11 15.65
C SER A 262 -4.73 2.19 14.64
N ILE A 263 -3.77 2.91 14.08
CA ILE A 263 -3.97 3.90 13.01
C ILE A 263 -2.84 3.81 11.98
N SER A 264 -3.13 4.07 10.71
CA SER A 264 -2.08 4.21 9.68
C SER A 264 -1.61 5.67 9.63
N GLY A 265 -0.31 5.89 9.44
CA GLY A 265 0.28 7.20 9.22
C GLY A 265 -0.32 7.92 8.02
N SER A 266 -0.75 7.15 7.02
CA SER A 266 -1.46 7.66 5.84
C SER A 266 -2.83 8.27 6.17
N ASP A 267 -3.50 7.82 7.24
CA ASP A 267 -4.81 8.36 7.66
C ASP A 267 -4.71 9.81 8.18
N PHE A 268 -3.49 10.28 8.49
CA PHE A 268 -3.25 11.65 8.89
C PHE A 268 -2.98 12.61 7.72
N VAL A 269 -2.74 12.09 6.52
CA VAL A 269 -2.45 12.90 5.33
C VAL A 269 -3.73 13.08 4.54
N GLU A 270 -4.32 14.26 4.57
CA GLU A 270 -5.53 14.58 3.79
C GLU A 270 -5.41 15.87 2.97
N MET A 271 -6.29 16.02 1.97
CA MET A 271 -6.33 17.19 1.09
C MET A 271 -6.74 18.49 1.82
N PHE A 272 -7.33 18.38 3.01
CA PHE A 272 -7.82 19.53 3.78
C PHE A 272 -6.82 19.89 4.89
N VAL A 273 -6.30 21.11 4.82
CA VAL A 273 -5.37 21.66 5.81
C VAL A 273 -5.96 21.58 7.22
N GLY A 274 -5.21 21.03 8.16
CA GLY A 274 -5.57 20.97 9.58
C GLY A 274 -6.45 19.80 10.00
N VAL A 275 -6.96 18.99 9.06
CA VAL A 275 -7.70 17.76 9.38
C VAL A 275 -6.79 16.73 10.04
N GLY A 276 -5.59 16.50 9.50
CA GLY A 276 -4.57 15.62 10.08
C GLY A 276 -4.24 16.00 11.53
N ALA A 277 -3.88 17.27 11.77
CA ALA A 277 -3.60 17.79 13.11
C ALA A 277 -4.79 17.61 14.09
N SER A 278 -6.03 17.80 13.63
CA SER A 278 -7.21 17.56 14.47
C SER A 278 -7.36 16.08 14.87
N ARG A 279 -7.09 15.16 13.94
CA ARG A 279 -7.14 13.71 14.22
C ARG A 279 -6.07 13.27 15.21
N VAL A 280 -4.87 13.83 15.09
CA VAL A 280 -3.78 13.59 16.05
C VAL A 280 -4.22 13.99 17.45
N ARG A 281 -4.79 15.20 17.62
CA ARG A 281 -5.33 15.66 18.92
C ARG A 281 -6.41 14.76 19.47
N ASP A 282 -7.36 14.35 18.61
CA ASP A 282 -8.47 13.49 19.00
C ASP A 282 -7.99 12.08 19.42
N LEU A 283 -7.03 11.50 18.68
CA LEU A 283 -6.40 10.23 19.01
C LEU A 283 -5.76 10.26 20.40
N PHE A 284 -4.94 11.28 20.67
CA PHE A 284 -4.27 11.39 21.95
C PHE A 284 -5.22 11.72 23.11
N ARG A 285 -6.32 12.44 22.86
CA ARG A 285 -7.38 12.61 23.87
C ARG A 285 -8.01 11.28 24.24
N GLN A 286 -8.40 10.46 23.25
CA GLN A 286 -8.98 9.14 23.48
C GLN A 286 -8.00 8.18 24.19
N ALA A 287 -6.71 8.24 23.83
CA ALA A 287 -5.68 7.45 24.50
C ALA A 287 -5.52 7.85 25.98
N LYS A 288 -5.54 9.17 26.29
CA LYS A 288 -5.50 9.68 27.67
C LYS A 288 -6.68 9.19 28.50
N GLU A 289 -7.88 9.15 27.94
CA GLU A 289 -9.09 8.67 28.62
C GLU A 289 -9.06 7.17 28.92
N LYS A 290 -8.29 6.37 28.14
CA LYS A 290 -8.21 4.90 28.27
C LYS A 290 -6.86 4.40 28.80
N ALA A 291 -6.05 5.27 29.40
CA ALA A 291 -4.77 4.89 29.97
C ALA A 291 -4.94 3.89 31.14
N PRO A 292 -4.05 2.88 31.29
CA PRO A 292 -2.89 2.59 30.45
C PRO A 292 -3.29 1.91 29.12
N CYS A 293 -2.72 2.38 28.01
CA CYS A 293 -2.99 1.87 26.67
C CYS A 293 -1.80 2.02 25.72
N ILE A 294 -1.84 1.29 24.60
CA ILE A 294 -0.85 1.40 23.52
C ILE A 294 -1.49 2.09 22.32
N VAL A 295 -0.79 3.09 21.77
CA VAL A 295 -1.12 3.73 20.50
C VAL A 295 -0.11 3.26 19.45
N PHE A 296 -0.59 2.52 18.44
CA PHE A 296 0.21 2.04 17.33
C PHE A 296 -0.04 2.84 16.07
N ILE A 297 1.03 3.42 15.51
CA ILE A 297 1.03 4.15 14.24
C ILE A 297 1.84 3.36 13.21
N ASP A 298 1.15 2.71 12.28
CA ASP A 298 1.82 2.03 11.15
C ASP A 298 2.24 3.05 10.08
N GLU A 299 3.26 2.75 9.27
CA GLU A 299 3.72 3.63 8.18
C GLU A 299 3.92 5.10 8.62
N ILE A 300 4.61 5.30 9.76
CA ILE A 300 4.84 6.64 10.32
C ILE A 300 5.59 7.56 9.34
N ASP A 301 6.32 7.01 8.37
CA ASP A 301 7.01 7.74 7.31
C ASP A 301 6.08 8.52 6.38
N ALA A 302 4.78 8.20 6.31
CA ALA A 302 3.80 9.01 5.59
C ALA A 302 3.67 10.44 6.16
N VAL A 303 3.72 10.58 7.48
CA VAL A 303 3.63 11.88 8.18
C VAL A 303 4.99 12.38 8.68
N GLY A 304 5.90 11.47 8.99
CA GLY A 304 7.18 11.72 9.63
C GLY A 304 8.35 11.98 8.69
N ARG A 305 8.13 12.08 7.37
CA ARG A 305 9.20 12.30 6.40
C ARG A 305 9.93 13.62 6.65
N ALA A 306 11.26 13.56 6.67
CA ALA A 306 12.15 14.70 6.81
C ALA A 306 11.84 15.77 5.76
N ARG A 307 11.93 17.03 6.20
CA ARG A 307 11.73 18.22 5.38
C ARG A 307 12.64 18.17 4.15
N GLY A 308 12.06 17.97 2.97
CA GLY A 308 12.80 18.08 1.72
C GLY A 308 13.26 19.52 1.54
N LYS A 309 14.54 19.74 1.28
CA LYS A 309 15.11 21.05 0.88
C LYS A 309 14.56 21.59 -0.45
N ASN A 310 13.54 20.95 -1.04
CA ASN A 310 12.92 21.37 -2.29
C ASN A 310 11.75 22.30 -1.99
N THR A 311 12.01 23.59 -2.11
CA THR A 311 11.09 24.72 -1.95
C THR A 311 10.01 24.85 -3.03
N ASN A 312 9.82 23.84 -3.89
CA ASN A 312 8.90 23.94 -5.03
C ASN A 312 7.66 23.07 -4.81
N PHE A 313 6.51 23.75 -4.69
CA PHE A 313 5.11 23.27 -4.62
C PHE A 313 4.58 22.94 -3.21
N GLY A 314 3.57 23.72 -2.78
CA GLY A 314 2.89 23.73 -1.48
C GLY A 314 2.05 22.50 -1.13
N SER A 315 2.59 21.30 -1.34
CA SER A 315 2.03 20.02 -0.85
C SER A 315 2.66 19.58 0.49
N ASN A 316 3.62 20.34 1.03
CA ASN A 316 4.33 19.97 2.26
C ASN A 316 3.70 20.55 3.54
N ASP A 317 2.89 21.61 3.43
CA ASP A 317 2.41 22.38 4.60
C ASP A 317 1.46 21.58 5.51
N GLU A 318 0.61 20.72 4.93
CA GLU A 318 -0.32 19.89 5.71
C GLU A 318 0.41 18.80 6.49
N ARG A 319 1.33 18.09 5.83
CA ARG A 319 2.17 17.06 6.46
C ARG A 319 3.00 17.65 7.60
N GLU A 320 3.60 18.83 7.38
CA GLU A 320 4.39 19.52 8.40
C GLU A 320 3.56 19.96 9.60
N ASN A 321 2.37 20.50 9.38
CA ASN A 321 1.47 20.88 10.47
C ASN A 321 1.04 19.67 11.30
N THR A 322 0.67 18.58 10.64
CA THR A 322 0.30 17.31 11.28
C THR A 322 1.49 16.71 12.06
N LEU A 323 2.70 16.74 11.49
CA LEU A 323 3.92 16.29 12.17
C LEU A 323 4.20 17.12 13.43
N ASN A 324 4.17 18.45 13.33
CA ASN A 324 4.39 19.32 14.49
C ASN A 324 3.34 19.11 15.59
N GLN A 325 2.09 18.84 15.21
CA GLN A 325 1.04 18.50 16.15
C GLN A 325 1.33 17.16 16.86
N LEU A 326 1.80 16.15 16.12
CA LEU A 326 2.24 14.88 16.71
C LEU A 326 3.37 15.09 17.72
N LEU A 327 4.39 15.87 17.34
CA LEU A 327 5.50 16.22 18.24
C LEU A 327 5.03 16.94 19.51
N THR A 328 4.09 17.87 19.35
CA THR A 328 3.53 18.64 20.48
C THR A 328 2.75 17.74 21.43
N GLU A 329 1.96 16.79 20.91
CA GLU A 329 1.24 15.83 21.76
C GLU A 329 2.21 14.86 22.47
N MET A 330 3.26 14.38 21.79
CA MET A 330 4.30 13.52 22.39
C MET A 330 5.06 14.22 23.54
N ASP A 331 5.45 15.48 23.31
CA ASP A 331 6.13 16.28 24.34
C ASP A 331 5.18 16.65 25.49
N GLY A 332 3.90 16.86 25.19
CA GLY A 332 2.84 17.24 26.14
C GLY A 332 2.45 16.14 27.14
N PHE A 333 2.92 14.91 26.99
CA PHE A 333 2.74 13.86 28.00
C PHE A 333 3.65 14.09 29.22
N GLY A 334 3.05 14.12 30.42
CA GLY A 334 3.80 13.91 31.65
C GLY A 334 4.44 12.52 31.65
N SER A 335 5.59 12.35 32.31
CA SER A 335 6.34 11.09 32.32
C SER A 335 5.53 9.88 32.81
N ASN A 336 4.42 10.10 33.53
CA ASN A 336 3.64 9.08 34.23
C ASN A 336 2.19 8.92 33.67
N SER A 337 1.94 9.26 32.41
CA SER A 337 0.58 9.17 31.84
C SER A 337 0.13 7.75 31.47
N GLY A 338 1.01 6.74 31.53
CA GLY A 338 0.69 5.34 31.20
C GLY A 338 0.34 5.07 29.74
N VAL A 339 0.62 6.02 28.84
CA VAL A 339 0.38 5.89 27.39
C VAL A 339 1.70 5.66 26.68
N ILE A 340 1.79 4.58 25.90
CA ILE A 340 3.00 4.24 25.14
C ILE A 340 2.69 4.30 23.65
N ILE A 341 3.56 4.97 22.90
CA ILE A 341 3.40 5.14 21.46
C ILE A 341 4.35 4.18 20.75
N LEU A 342 3.82 3.20 20.04
CA LEU A 342 4.58 2.34 19.14
C LEU A 342 4.39 2.84 17.72
N ALA A 343 5.46 2.99 16.96
CA ALA A 343 5.38 3.31 15.54
C ALA A 343 6.10 2.26 14.72
N ALA A 344 5.66 2.00 13.49
CA ALA A 344 6.36 1.12 12.56
C ALA A 344 6.76 1.88 11.30
N THR A 345 7.97 1.63 10.80
CA THR A 345 8.40 2.11 9.49
C THR A 345 9.24 1.06 8.77
N ASN A 346 9.22 1.13 7.44
CA ASN A 346 10.16 0.38 6.61
C ASN A 346 11.44 1.19 6.31
N ARG A 347 11.43 2.50 6.59
CA ARG A 347 12.46 3.45 6.16
C ARG A 347 12.75 4.47 7.26
N ALA A 348 13.64 4.11 8.19
CA ALA A 348 14.07 5.03 9.24
C ALA A 348 14.92 6.19 8.71
N ASP A 349 15.59 6.00 7.57
CA ASP A 349 16.44 6.98 6.88
C ASP A 349 15.69 8.26 6.47
N VAL A 350 14.43 8.13 6.08
CA VAL A 350 13.63 9.28 5.61
C VAL A 350 12.93 10.03 6.72
N LEU A 351 12.97 9.58 7.97
CA LEU A 351 12.23 10.21 9.07
C LEU A 351 12.90 11.51 9.54
N ASP A 352 12.09 12.50 9.97
CA ASP A 352 12.61 13.72 10.58
C ASP A 352 13.32 13.35 11.90
N LYS A 353 14.59 13.74 12.02
CA LYS A 353 15.42 13.54 13.21
C LYS A 353 14.76 14.06 14.49
N ALA A 354 13.83 15.00 14.39
CA ALA A 354 13.03 15.49 15.51
C ALA A 354 12.19 14.38 16.17
N LEU A 355 11.64 13.42 15.40
CA LEU A 355 10.88 12.29 15.95
C LEU A 355 11.76 11.34 16.78
N MET A 356 13.04 11.23 16.42
CA MET A 356 14.01 10.32 17.03
C MET A 356 14.74 10.92 18.26
N ARG A 357 14.33 12.10 18.74
CA ARG A 357 14.96 12.73 19.92
C ARG A 357 14.42 12.11 21.21
N ALA A 358 15.26 12.14 22.24
CA ALA A 358 14.89 11.69 23.58
C ALA A 358 13.57 12.33 24.06
N GLY A 359 12.68 11.51 24.60
CA GLY A 359 11.32 11.92 25.00
C GLY A 359 10.26 11.79 23.91
N ARG A 360 10.60 11.27 22.72
CA ARG A 360 9.66 10.95 21.63
C ARG A 360 9.78 9.47 21.28
N PHE A 361 10.33 9.12 20.12
CA PHE A 361 10.79 7.75 19.85
C PHE A 361 12.22 7.60 20.36
N ASP A 362 12.32 7.36 21.66
CA ASP A 362 13.61 7.19 22.35
C ASP A 362 14.22 5.81 22.13
N ARG A 363 13.40 4.80 21.81
CA ARG A 363 13.86 3.47 21.42
C ARG A 363 13.65 3.17 19.95
N GLN A 364 14.63 2.50 19.35
CA GLN A 364 14.57 1.95 18.01
C GLN A 364 14.82 0.46 18.11
N ILE A 365 13.79 -0.31 17.75
CA ILE A 365 13.82 -1.77 17.79
C ILE A 365 13.86 -2.25 16.35
N TYR A 366 14.96 -2.88 15.97
CA TYR A 366 15.13 -3.40 14.62
C TYR A 366 14.44 -4.77 14.51
N VAL A 367 13.55 -4.89 13.53
CA VAL A 367 12.79 -6.10 13.21
C VAL A 367 13.23 -6.56 11.83
N GLU A 368 14.36 -7.25 11.81
CA GLU A 368 15.04 -7.70 10.59
C GLU A 368 14.34 -8.91 9.94
N LEU A 369 14.90 -9.36 8.81
CA LEU A 369 14.44 -10.59 8.17
C LEU A 369 14.80 -11.80 9.06
N PRO A 370 13.95 -12.83 9.10
CA PRO A 370 14.18 -13.98 9.97
C PRO A 370 15.36 -14.84 9.51
N ASP A 371 16.20 -15.21 10.47
CA ASP A 371 17.25 -16.22 10.31
C ASP A 371 16.69 -17.62 10.04
N LEU A 372 17.56 -18.57 9.67
CA LEU A 372 17.15 -19.97 9.43
C LEU A 372 16.32 -20.57 10.57
N ASN A 373 16.72 -20.34 11.83
CA ASN A 373 15.99 -20.87 12.99
C ASN A 373 14.64 -20.17 13.18
N ASP A 374 14.58 -18.85 13.01
CA ASP A 374 13.35 -18.09 13.07
C ASP A 374 12.36 -18.52 11.98
N ARG A 375 12.84 -18.76 10.76
CA ARG A 375 12.02 -19.29 9.67
C ARG A 375 11.39 -20.62 10.02
N LYS A 376 12.11 -21.54 10.69
CA LYS A 376 11.54 -22.82 11.15
C LYS A 376 10.37 -22.61 12.11
N GLU A 377 10.52 -21.70 13.07
CA GLU A 377 9.45 -21.39 14.02
C GLU A 377 8.26 -20.72 13.33
N ILE A 378 8.51 -19.83 12.37
CA ILE A 378 7.46 -19.17 11.56
C ILE A 378 6.69 -20.22 10.75
N PHE A 379 7.39 -21.15 10.10
CA PHE A 379 6.74 -22.28 9.41
C PHE A 379 5.90 -23.09 10.39
N LYS A 380 6.40 -23.45 11.58
CA LYS A 380 5.61 -24.18 12.58
C LYS A 380 4.31 -23.47 12.94
N VAL A 381 4.31 -22.15 13.08
CA VAL A 381 3.08 -21.38 13.35
C VAL A 381 2.10 -21.44 12.17
N HIS A 382 2.57 -21.21 10.95
CA HIS A 382 1.71 -21.17 9.76
C HIS A 382 1.29 -22.54 9.22
N LEU A 383 1.98 -23.62 9.60
CA LEU A 383 1.61 -24.99 9.25
C LEU A 383 0.52 -25.56 10.18
N ARG A 384 0.36 -25.06 11.41
CA ARG A 384 -0.70 -25.50 12.35
C ARG A 384 -2.11 -25.59 11.74
N PRO A 385 -2.61 -24.59 10.97
CA PRO A 385 -3.93 -24.66 10.37
C PRO A 385 -4.02 -25.54 9.10
N ILE A 386 -2.90 -26.01 8.55
CA ILE A 386 -2.83 -26.69 7.25
C ILE A 386 -2.74 -28.21 7.45
N LYS A 387 -3.51 -28.96 6.66
CA LYS A 387 -3.40 -30.43 6.61
C LYS A 387 -2.18 -30.85 5.80
N ILE A 388 -1.09 -31.12 6.48
CA ILE A 388 0.19 -31.54 5.89
C ILE A 388 0.36 -33.05 5.90
N ASP A 389 1.16 -33.56 4.95
CA ASP A 389 1.65 -34.93 4.91
C ASP A 389 2.92 -35.11 5.78
N GLU A 390 3.19 -36.32 6.27
CA GLU A 390 4.36 -36.62 7.13
C GLU A 390 5.69 -36.47 6.38
N SER A 391 5.66 -36.46 5.04
CA SER A 391 6.83 -36.24 4.19
C SER A 391 7.42 -34.81 4.27
N ILE A 392 6.73 -33.87 4.92
CA ILE A 392 7.16 -32.48 5.00
C ILE A 392 8.17 -32.28 6.13
N ASN A 393 9.41 -31.97 5.75
CA ASN A 393 10.46 -31.56 6.67
C ASN A 393 10.55 -30.02 6.73
N VAL A 394 10.29 -29.45 7.91
CA VAL A 394 10.31 -28.00 8.15
C VAL A 394 11.72 -27.41 8.01
N ASP A 395 12.76 -28.14 8.44
CA ASP A 395 14.15 -27.71 8.29
C ASP A 395 14.52 -27.55 6.81
N PHE A 396 14.06 -28.47 5.97
CA PHE A 396 14.26 -28.39 4.53
C PHE A 396 13.57 -27.15 3.94
N LEU A 397 12.30 -26.89 4.29
CA LEU A 397 11.56 -25.72 3.80
C LEU A 397 12.20 -24.39 4.23
N ALA A 398 12.68 -24.29 5.47
CA ALA A 398 13.36 -23.11 5.98
C ALA A 398 14.69 -22.81 5.26
N ARG A 399 15.40 -23.86 4.81
CA ARG A 399 16.60 -23.69 3.96
C ARG A 399 16.23 -23.23 2.56
N GLN A 400 15.13 -23.72 1.98
CA GLN A 400 14.71 -23.36 0.63
C GLN A 400 14.10 -21.96 0.50
N THR A 401 13.98 -21.21 1.60
CA THR A 401 13.39 -19.86 1.64
C THR A 401 14.33 -18.82 2.26
N PRO A 402 15.60 -18.71 1.82
CA PRO A 402 16.52 -17.72 2.34
C PRO A 402 16.06 -16.30 1.98
N GLY A 403 16.19 -15.37 2.93
CA GLY A 403 15.77 -13.98 2.75
C GLY A 403 14.25 -13.75 2.70
N PHE A 404 13.42 -14.76 2.93
CA PHE A 404 11.97 -14.59 2.96
C PHE A 404 11.54 -13.91 4.27
N SER A 405 10.61 -12.95 4.18
CA SER A 405 9.98 -12.38 5.37
C SER A 405 8.96 -13.34 5.98
N GLY A 406 8.52 -13.08 7.22
CA GLY A 406 7.46 -13.88 7.85
C GLY A 406 6.16 -13.88 7.04
N ALA A 407 5.81 -12.75 6.41
CA ALA A 407 4.68 -12.64 5.51
C ALA A 407 4.85 -13.46 4.22
N ASP A 408 6.06 -13.53 3.67
CA ASP A 408 6.35 -14.37 2.50
C ASP A 408 6.20 -15.85 2.84
N ILE A 409 6.67 -16.29 4.01
CA ILE A 409 6.50 -17.66 4.49
C ILE A 409 5.01 -17.98 4.70
N ALA A 410 4.25 -17.08 5.31
CA ALA A 410 2.80 -17.23 5.44
C ALA A 410 2.12 -17.39 4.07
N ASN A 411 2.58 -16.64 3.07
CA ASN A 411 2.09 -16.73 1.70
C ASN A 411 2.49 -18.05 1.03
N VAL A 412 3.71 -18.56 1.23
CA VAL A 412 4.14 -19.89 0.76
C VAL A 412 3.22 -20.98 1.31
N CYS A 413 2.96 -20.96 2.62
CA CYS A 413 2.05 -21.90 3.27
C CYS A 413 0.65 -21.84 2.65
N ASN A 414 0.09 -20.64 2.47
CA ASN A 414 -1.23 -20.47 1.87
C ASN A 414 -1.29 -20.91 0.38
N GLU A 415 -0.30 -20.53 -0.43
CA GLU A 415 -0.24 -20.91 -1.85
C GLU A 415 -0.06 -22.42 -2.02
N SER A 416 0.72 -23.09 -1.17
CA SER A 416 0.88 -24.55 -1.19
C SER A 416 -0.47 -25.26 -0.97
N ALA A 417 -1.28 -24.77 -0.03
CA ALA A 417 -2.63 -25.27 0.23
C ALA A 417 -3.57 -25.02 -0.96
N LEU A 418 -3.48 -23.85 -1.61
CA LEU A 418 -4.26 -23.53 -2.81
C LEU A 418 -3.85 -24.38 -4.03
N ILE A 419 -2.56 -24.70 -4.19
CA ILE A 419 -2.06 -25.59 -5.24
C ILE A 419 -2.59 -27.02 -5.00
N ALA A 420 -2.45 -27.53 -3.78
CA ALA A 420 -2.98 -28.84 -3.40
C ALA A 420 -4.50 -28.92 -3.61
N ALA A 421 -5.24 -27.87 -3.23
CA ALA A 421 -6.68 -27.79 -3.44
C ALA A 421 -7.07 -27.75 -4.92
N ARG A 422 -6.33 -27.02 -5.78
CA ARG A 422 -6.55 -27.02 -7.23
C ARG A 422 -6.33 -28.39 -7.86
N ARG A 423 -5.36 -29.15 -7.34
CA ARG A 423 -5.08 -30.54 -7.72
C ARG A 423 -6.03 -31.55 -7.06
N LYS A 424 -6.99 -31.08 -6.25
CA LYS A 424 -7.94 -31.91 -5.48
C LYS A 424 -7.25 -32.93 -4.56
N LYS A 425 -6.07 -32.61 -4.04
CA LYS A 425 -5.37 -33.42 -3.03
C LYS A 425 -6.03 -33.26 -1.66
N LYS A 426 -5.94 -34.29 -0.81
CA LYS A 426 -6.46 -34.27 0.57
C LYS A 426 -5.48 -33.66 1.58
N PHE A 427 -4.19 -33.77 1.30
CA PHE A 427 -3.08 -33.28 2.12
C PHE A 427 -2.11 -32.49 1.23
N VAL A 428 -1.44 -31.50 1.82
CA VAL A 428 -0.37 -30.76 1.16
C VAL A 428 0.91 -31.57 1.25
N GLN A 429 1.62 -31.73 0.12
CA GLN A 429 2.87 -32.48 0.02
C GLN A 429 4.06 -31.57 -0.25
N LYS A 430 5.29 -32.10 -0.13
CA LYS A 430 6.54 -31.39 -0.43
C LYS A 430 6.52 -30.68 -1.80
N ASP A 431 6.06 -31.36 -2.84
CA ASP A 431 6.02 -30.78 -4.20
C ASP A 431 5.12 -29.55 -4.31
N ASP A 432 4.02 -29.50 -3.55
CA ASP A 432 3.12 -28.35 -3.56
C ASP A 432 3.76 -27.12 -2.87
N PHE A 433 4.65 -27.33 -1.90
CA PHE A 433 5.48 -26.28 -1.32
C PHE A 433 6.55 -25.78 -2.30
N MET A 434 7.26 -26.69 -2.98
CA MET A 434 8.26 -26.30 -3.97
C MET A 434 7.62 -25.51 -5.12
N ASP A 435 6.45 -25.92 -5.59
CA ASP A 435 5.67 -25.20 -6.60
C ASP A 435 5.21 -23.81 -6.09
N ALA A 436 4.90 -23.67 -4.80
CA ALA A 436 4.54 -22.40 -4.19
C ALA A 436 5.73 -21.45 -4.11
N VAL A 437 6.91 -21.93 -3.70
CA VAL A 437 8.16 -21.16 -3.69
C VAL A 437 8.51 -20.69 -5.10
N ASP A 438 8.49 -21.60 -6.08
CA ASP A 438 8.73 -21.28 -7.49
C ASP A 438 7.77 -20.20 -8.02
N ARG A 439 6.51 -20.23 -7.58
CA ARG A 439 5.47 -19.27 -7.97
C ARG A 439 5.68 -17.90 -7.33
N ILE A 440 6.10 -17.85 -6.07
CA ILE A 440 6.32 -16.59 -5.34
C ILE A 440 7.56 -15.89 -5.89
N VAL A 441 8.66 -16.61 -6.11
CA VAL A 441 9.91 -15.99 -6.55
C VAL A 441 9.98 -15.84 -8.08
N GLY A 442 9.62 -16.89 -8.84
CA GLY A 442 9.69 -16.88 -10.31
C GLY A 442 8.46 -16.29 -10.99
N GLY A 443 7.34 -16.20 -10.28
CA GLY A 443 6.06 -15.75 -10.81
C GLY A 443 5.26 -16.86 -11.51
N LEU A 444 4.22 -16.42 -12.23
CA LEU A 444 3.31 -17.31 -12.97
C LEU A 444 4.03 -18.04 -14.10
N GLU A 445 3.86 -19.37 -14.12
CA GLU A 445 4.29 -20.24 -15.21
C GLU A 445 3.50 -19.91 -16.49
N LYS A 446 4.21 -19.66 -17.60
CA LYS A 446 3.61 -19.30 -18.89
C LYS A 446 3.53 -20.51 -19.83
N LYS A 447 2.59 -21.42 -19.57
CA LYS A 447 2.36 -22.61 -20.40
C LYS A 447 2.05 -22.32 -21.87
N ASN A 448 1.49 -21.15 -22.17
CA ASN A 448 1.09 -20.77 -23.53
C ASN A 448 2.19 -20.02 -24.31
N LYS A 449 3.39 -19.84 -23.74
CA LYS A 449 4.48 -19.18 -24.46
C LYS A 449 5.09 -20.19 -25.44
N ILE A 450 4.86 -19.96 -26.73
CA ILE A 450 5.42 -20.79 -27.80
C ILE A 450 6.93 -20.50 -27.86
N ILE A 451 7.76 -21.52 -27.67
CA ILE A 451 9.22 -21.47 -27.75
C ILE A 451 9.64 -22.47 -28.82
N THR A 452 10.46 -22.04 -29.78
CA THR A 452 10.98 -22.92 -30.82
C THR A 452 12.01 -23.91 -30.24
N GLN A 453 12.24 -25.05 -30.88
CA GLN A 453 13.23 -26.03 -30.41
C GLN A 453 14.66 -25.45 -30.36
N HIS A 454 14.99 -24.56 -31.30
CA HIS A 454 16.28 -23.86 -31.30
C HIS A 454 16.42 -22.91 -30.09
N GLU A 455 15.38 -22.13 -29.78
CA GLU A 455 15.37 -21.28 -28.58
C GLU A 455 15.43 -22.11 -27.30
N LYS A 456 14.67 -23.21 -27.22
CA LYS A 456 14.69 -24.13 -26.07
C LYS A 456 16.11 -24.69 -25.86
N LYS A 457 16.80 -25.08 -26.94
CA LYS A 457 18.20 -25.52 -26.90
C LYS A 457 19.14 -24.41 -26.42
N SER A 458 18.97 -23.19 -26.92
CA SER A 458 19.77 -22.05 -26.48
C SER A 458 19.60 -21.78 -24.98
N ILE A 459 18.37 -21.83 -24.48
CA ILE A 459 18.06 -21.65 -23.05
C ILE A 459 18.66 -22.80 -22.23
N ALA A 460 18.54 -24.05 -22.69
CA ALA A 460 19.13 -25.19 -21.98
C ALA A 460 20.66 -25.09 -21.86
N ILE A 461 21.35 -24.69 -22.92
CA ILE A 461 22.81 -24.45 -22.90
C ILE A 461 23.16 -23.29 -21.96
N HIS A 462 22.38 -22.20 -22.00
CA HIS A 462 22.56 -21.05 -21.13
C HIS A 462 22.44 -21.44 -19.64
N GLU A 463 21.34 -22.08 -19.25
CA GLU A 463 21.10 -22.50 -17.87
C GLU A 463 22.07 -23.60 -17.41
N ALA A 464 22.46 -24.50 -18.32
CA ALA A 464 23.51 -25.47 -18.05
C ALA A 464 24.87 -24.81 -17.78
N GLY A 465 25.13 -23.63 -18.36
CA GLY A 465 26.38 -22.87 -18.17
C GLY A 465 26.50 -22.39 -16.74
N HIS A 466 25.45 -21.76 -16.23
CA HIS A 466 25.32 -21.37 -14.82
C HIS A 466 25.49 -22.55 -13.86
N ALA A 467 24.80 -23.66 -14.13
CA ALA A 467 24.84 -24.87 -13.32
C ALA A 467 26.24 -25.52 -13.29
N THR A 468 26.92 -25.56 -14.44
CA THR A 468 28.26 -26.14 -14.55
C THR A 468 29.27 -25.31 -13.76
N LEU A 469 29.30 -23.98 -13.96
CA LEU A 469 30.27 -23.12 -13.26
C LEU A 469 30.03 -23.09 -11.76
N SER A 470 28.77 -22.96 -11.32
CA SER A 470 28.45 -22.97 -9.88
C SER A 470 28.84 -24.26 -9.18
N TRP A 471 28.89 -25.40 -9.89
CA TRP A 471 29.33 -26.67 -9.33
C TRP A 471 30.84 -26.71 -9.08
N PHE A 472 31.65 -26.22 -10.04
CA PHE A 472 33.11 -26.30 -9.98
C PHE A 472 33.77 -25.16 -9.19
N LEU A 473 33.14 -23.99 -9.13
CA LEU A 473 33.63 -22.87 -8.35
C LEU A 473 33.53 -23.16 -6.84
N GLU A 474 34.59 -22.79 -6.11
CA GLU A 474 34.74 -23.06 -4.68
C GLU A 474 33.73 -22.27 -3.85
N HIS A 475 33.59 -20.99 -4.17
CA HIS A 475 32.79 -20.06 -3.39
C HIS A 475 31.41 -19.77 -3.98
N ALA A 476 31.04 -20.41 -5.08
CA ALA A 476 29.72 -20.24 -5.67
C ALA A 476 28.64 -20.86 -4.78
N ASN A 477 27.49 -20.17 -4.72
CA ASN A 477 26.33 -20.66 -3.98
C ASN A 477 25.88 -22.04 -4.51
N PRO A 478 25.60 -23.01 -3.64
CA PRO A 478 25.16 -24.34 -4.06
C PRO A 478 23.85 -24.25 -4.85
N LEU A 479 23.83 -24.94 -6.00
CA LEU A 479 22.66 -25.04 -6.86
C LEU A 479 21.62 -25.99 -6.23
N VAL A 480 20.36 -25.58 -6.20
CA VAL A 480 19.22 -26.40 -5.76
C VAL A 480 18.52 -27.04 -6.95
N LYS A 481 18.20 -26.23 -7.96
CA LYS A 481 17.34 -26.59 -9.08
C LYS A 481 17.64 -25.69 -10.27
N VAL A 482 17.55 -26.23 -11.48
CA VAL A 482 17.57 -25.45 -12.73
C VAL A 482 16.37 -25.82 -13.56
N THR A 483 15.75 -24.83 -14.18
CA THR A 483 14.60 -25.05 -15.06
C THR A 483 14.64 -24.17 -16.29
N ILE A 484 14.18 -24.71 -17.41
CA ILE A 484 13.98 -23.99 -18.67
C ILE A 484 12.50 -23.65 -18.92
N VAL A 485 11.65 -23.80 -17.89
CA VAL A 485 10.22 -23.51 -17.97
C VAL A 485 10.02 -22.00 -17.78
N PRO A 486 9.41 -21.29 -18.73
CA PRO A 486 9.29 -19.84 -18.68
C PRO A 486 8.35 -19.39 -17.54
N ARG A 487 8.87 -18.54 -16.66
CA ARG A 487 8.13 -17.95 -15.52
C ARG A 487 8.26 -16.44 -15.51
N GLY A 488 7.13 -15.74 -15.43
CA GLY A 488 7.11 -14.28 -15.39
C GLY A 488 7.82 -13.64 -16.59
N LYS A 489 8.94 -12.94 -16.33
CA LYS A 489 9.80 -12.32 -17.35
C LYS A 489 10.99 -13.21 -17.76
N ALA A 490 11.31 -14.24 -16.99
CA ALA A 490 12.44 -15.14 -17.23
C ALA A 490 12.06 -16.29 -18.18
N LEU A 491 13.02 -16.71 -19.00
CA LEU A 491 12.88 -17.83 -19.95
C LEU A 491 13.36 -19.16 -19.35
N GLY A 492 14.40 -19.10 -18.54
CA GLY A 492 14.88 -20.14 -17.64
C GLY A 492 15.30 -19.52 -16.31
N ALA A 493 15.62 -20.35 -15.32
CA ALA A 493 16.17 -19.90 -14.05
C ALA A 493 16.97 -21.01 -13.35
N ALA A 494 18.12 -20.61 -12.80
CA ALA A 494 18.88 -21.37 -11.82
C ALA A 494 18.56 -20.87 -10.41
N TRP A 495 18.21 -21.82 -9.53
CA TRP A 495 17.94 -21.58 -8.11
C TRP A 495 19.16 -21.97 -7.32
N TYR A 496 19.73 -21.00 -6.63
CA TYR A 496 20.83 -21.20 -5.69
C TYR A 496 20.30 -21.15 -4.27
N LEU A 497 21.02 -21.78 -3.36
CA LEU A 497 20.85 -21.60 -1.93
C LEU A 497 21.92 -20.60 -1.46
N PRO A 498 21.59 -19.29 -1.35
CA PRO A 498 22.48 -18.30 -0.78
C PRO A 498 23.04 -18.75 0.56
N GLU A 499 24.35 -18.61 0.72
CA GLU A 499 24.97 -18.75 2.03
C GLU A 499 24.89 -17.40 2.77
N GLU A 500 24.12 -17.36 3.86
CA GLU A 500 23.98 -16.17 4.72
C GLU A 500 25.32 -15.92 5.44
N ARG A 501 26.17 -15.06 4.85
CA ARG A 501 27.49 -14.69 5.39
C ARG A 501 27.49 -13.22 5.81
N GLN A 502 28.03 -12.94 6.99
CA GLN A 502 28.23 -11.57 7.47
C GLN A 502 29.38 -10.83 6.76
N ILE A 503 30.35 -11.58 6.24
CA ILE A 503 31.54 -11.05 5.57
C ILE A 503 31.77 -11.85 4.29
N THR A 504 32.02 -11.16 3.19
CA THR A 504 32.30 -11.72 1.87
C THR A 504 33.68 -11.28 1.38
N THR A 505 34.48 -12.23 0.88
CA THR A 505 35.85 -11.94 0.41
C THR A 505 35.87 -11.59 -1.08
N LYS A 506 36.98 -11.01 -1.56
CA LYS A 506 37.16 -10.66 -2.99
C LYS A 506 37.00 -11.89 -3.88
N GLU A 507 37.62 -13.00 -3.51
CA GLU A 507 37.60 -14.26 -4.25
C GLU A 507 36.18 -14.80 -4.40
N GLN A 508 35.38 -14.69 -3.33
CA GLN A 508 33.99 -15.14 -3.32
C GLN A 508 33.12 -14.33 -4.28
N MET A 509 33.29 -13.00 -4.30
CA MET A 509 32.59 -12.13 -5.25
C MET A 509 33.03 -12.39 -6.69
N LEU A 510 34.32 -12.65 -6.92
CA LEU A 510 34.82 -12.99 -8.25
C LEU A 510 34.26 -14.33 -8.75
N ASP A 511 34.15 -15.33 -7.88
CA ASP A 511 33.49 -16.62 -8.20
C ASP A 511 32.01 -16.43 -8.50
N GLU A 512 31.28 -15.63 -7.72
CA GLU A 512 29.89 -15.32 -8.00
C GLU A 512 29.71 -14.61 -9.35
N MET A 513 30.57 -13.64 -9.66
CA MET A 513 30.59 -12.97 -10.97
C MET A 513 30.88 -13.97 -12.09
N CYS A 514 31.82 -14.90 -11.89
CA CYS A 514 32.15 -15.94 -12.86
C CYS A 514 30.94 -16.87 -13.11
N ALA A 515 30.24 -17.29 -12.06
CA ALA A 515 29.03 -18.11 -12.18
C ALA A 515 27.89 -17.39 -12.93
N LEU A 516 27.69 -16.09 -12.67
CA LEU A 516 26.70 -15.25 -13.37
C LEU A 516 27.06 -15.06 -14.85
N LEU A 517 28.34 -14.97 -15.20
CA LEU A 517 28.76 -14.89 -16.60
C LEU A 517 28.66 -16.23 -17.36
N GLY A 518 28.41 -17.33 -16.65
CA GLY A 518 28.38 -18.68 -17.19
C GLY A 518 27.36 -18.91 -18.30
N GLY A 519 26.16 -18.35 -18.18
CA GLY A 519 25.13 -18.51 -19.23
C GLY A 519 25.55 -17.89 -20.55
N ARG A 520 26.06 -16.65 -20.52
CA ARG A 520 26.60 -15.95 -21.70
C ARG A 520 27.82 -16.66 -22.28
N ALA A 521 28.74 -17.10 -21.43
CA ALA A 521 29.94 -17.82 -21.87
C ALA A 521 29.60 -19.17 -22.53
N ALA A 522 28.60 -19.89 -22.02
CA ALA A 522 28.14 -21.15 -22.62
C ALA A 522 27.52 -20.95 -24.01
N GLU A 523 26.72 -19.90 -24.19
CA GLU A 523 26.21 -19.54 -25.52
C GLU A 523 27.33 -19.27 -26.51
N GLU A 524 28.34 -18.49 -26.14
CA GLU A 524 29.48 -18.19 -27.01
C GLU A 524 30.30 -19.44 -27.35
N VAL A 525 30.60 -20.30 -26.37
CA VAL A 525 31.45 -21.48 -26.54
C VAL A 525 30.75 -22.60 -27.32
N PHE A 526 29.48 -22.91 -27.02
CA PHE A 526 28.79 -24.08 -27.57
C PHE A 526 27.87 -23.75 -28.75
N ILE A 527 27.33 -22.53 -28.83
CA ILE A 527 26.44 -22.09 -29.91
C ILE A 527 27.19 -21.21 -30.92
N GLY A 528 28.18 -20.44 -30.47
CA GLY A 528 28.89 -19.46 -31.30
C GLY A 528 28.10 -18.17 -31.54
N GLN A 529 27.02 -17.96 -30.80
CA GLN A 529 26.15 -16.78 -30.89
C GLN A 529 25.75 -16.34 -29.49
N ILE A 530 25.69 -15.03 -29.27
CA ILE A 530 25.25 -14.44 -27.99
C ILE A 530 23.79 -14.01 -28.08
N SER A 531 23.01 -14.26 -27.02
CA SER A 531 21.59 -13.93 -26.95
C SER A 531 21.30 -12.67 -26.12
N SER A 532 20.04 -12.21 -26.11
CA SER A 532 19.58 -11.19 -25.17
C SER A 532 19.20 -11.75 -23.79
N GLY A 533 19.26 -13.07 -23.59
CA GLY A 533 18.90 -13.75 -22.35
C GLY A 533 19.76 -13.35 -21.15
N ALA A 534 21.05 -13.07 -21.38
CA ALA A 534 22.00 -12.72 -20.32
C ALA A 534 21.88 -11.27 -19.79
N MET A 535 20.84 -10.51 -20.17
CA MET A 535 20.71 -9.09 -19.81
C MET A 535 20.71 -8.87 -18.29
N ASN A 536 19.97 -9.70 -17.55
CA ASN A 536 19.87 -9.61 -16.10
C ASN A 536 21.21 -10.01 -15.41
N ASP A 537 21.90 -11.02 -15.95
CA ASP A 537 23.18 -11.46 -15.40
C ASP A 537 24.26 -10.39 -15.59
N LEU A 538 24.32 -9.77 -16.78
CA LEU A 538 25.21 -8.66 -17.06
C LEU A 538 24.94 -7.45 -16.16
N GLU A 539 23.66 -7.12 -15.91
CA GLU A 539 23.29 -6.05 -14.99
C GLU A 539 23.80 -6.33 -13.57
N ARG A 540 23.59 -7.55 -13.06
CA ARG A 540 24.04 -7.97 -11.73
C ARG A 540 25.55 -7.95 -11.60
N VAL A 541 26.27 -8.54 -12.55
CA VAL A 541 27.73 -8.57 -12.60
C VAL A 541 28.30 -7.16 -12.66
N THR A 542 27.70 -6.28 -13.46
CA THR A 542 28.13 -4.88 -13.57
C THR A 542 27.95 -4.16 -12.25
N LYS A 543 26.76 -4.25 -11.62
CA LYS A 543 26.50 -3.64 -10.31
C LYS A 543 27.44 -4.14 -9.23
N GLN A 544 27.72 -5.45 -9.21
CA GLN A 544 28.65 -6.06 -8.26
C GLN A 544 30.08 -5.55 -8.48
N ALA A 545 30.56 -5.51 -9.73
CA ALA A 545 31.87 -4.98 -10.06
C ALA A 545 32.05 -3.50 -9.65
N TYR A 546 31.04 -2.66 -9.90
CA TYR A 546 31.06 -1.28 -9.39
C TYR A 546 31.12 -1.25 -7.86
N ALA A 547 30.27 -2.02 -7.17
CA ALA A 547 30.27 -2.04 -5.70
C ALA A 547 31.63 -2.50 -5.11
N MET A 548 32.25 -3.51 -5.71
CA MET A 548 33.59 -3.99 -5.34
C MET A 548 34.63 -2.88 -5.45
N ILE A 549 34.58 -2.08 -6.51
CA ILE A 549 35.58 -1.04 -6.78
C ILE A 549 35.28 0.25 -6.01
N THR A 550 34.04 0.74 -6.04
CA THR A 550 33.69 2.07 -5.50
C THR A 550 33.37 2.07 -4.02
N TYR A 551 32.83 0.97 -3.48
CA TYR A 551 32.40 0.92 -2.08
C TYR A 551 33.33 0.08 -1.21
N MET A 552 33.86 -1.02 -1.76
CA MET A 552 34.65 -1.99 -1.02
C MET A 552 36.16 -1.85 -1.25
N GLY A 553 36.60 -1.00 -2.19
CA GLY A 553 38.02 -0.75 -2.47
C GLY A 553 38.79 -2.00 -2.93
N MET A 554 38.14 -2.93 -3.65
CA MET A 554 38.68 -4.22 -4.10
C MET A 554 39.31 -4.16 -5.50
N SER A 555 39.78 -3.00 -5.95
CA SER A 555 40.56 -2.83 -7.18
C SER A 555 42.05 -2.75 -6.87
N ASP A 556 42.89 -3.21 -7.80
CA ASP A 556 44.34 -3.12 -7.66
C ASP A 556 44.85 -1.68 -7.89
N LYS A 557 44.15 -0.89 -8.74
CA LYS A 557 44.47 0.52 -8.99
C LYS A 557 43.82 1.50 -8.01
N LEU A 558 42.70 1.09 -7.41
CA LEU A 558 41.98 1.87 -6.38
C LEU A 558 41.78 1.03 -5.10
N PRO A 559 42.87 0.65 -4.40
CA PRO A 559 42.76 -0.15 -3.19
C PRO A 559 42.34 0.69 -1.98
N ASN A 560 41.53 0.10 -1.09
CA ASN A 560 41.22 0.64 0.25
C ASN A 560 40.57 2.05 0.27
N LEU A 561 39.88 2.44 -0.80
CA LEU A 561 39.11 3.67 -0.88
C LEU A 561 37.62 3.33 -0.95
N SER A 562 36.79 4.08 -0.21
CA SER A 562 35.34 3.95 -0.26
C SER A 562 34.70 5.30 -0.57
N TYR A 563 33.88 5.33 -1.61
CA TYR A 563 33.03 6.46 -1.98
C TYR A 563 31.61 6.31 -1.39
N TYR A 564 31.39 5.37 -0.47
CA TYR A 564 30.09 5.14 0.16
C TYR A 564 29.79 6.21 1.21
N ASP A 565 28.66 6.90 1.08
CA ASP A 565 28.17 7.85 2.08
C ASP A 565 27.07 7.21 2.95
N SER A 566 27.46 6.81 4.15
CA SER A 566 26.56 6.24 5.17
C SER A 566 25.47 7.19 5.68
N THR A 567 25.57 8.50 5.41
CA THR A 567 24.62 9.50 5.94
C THR A 567 23.34 9.64 5.12
N GLY A 568 23.23 8.93 3.99
CA GLY A 568 22.05 8.96 3.13
C GLY A 568 21.82 10.31 2.44
N GLN A 569 22.79 11.23 2.50
CA GLN A 569 22.84 12.39 1.62
C GLN A 569 23.30 11.92 0.25
N GLU A 570 22.41 11.21 -0.44
CA GLU A 570 22.61 10.82 -1.83
C GLU A 570 22.90 12.12 -2.60
N TYR A 571 24.14 12.28 -3.06
CA TYR A 571 24.56 13.43 -3.87
C TYR A 571 23.83 13.35 -5.21
N SER A 572 22.55 13.70 -5.22
CA SER A 572 21.63 13.52 -6.35
C SER A 572 22.04 14.30 -7.59
N PHE A 573 23.08 15.13 -7.52
CA PHE A 573 23.56 15.98 -8.60
C PHE A 573 25.08 15.95 -8.85
N SER A 574 25.91 15.32 -8.01
CA SER A 574 27.37 15.29 -8.24
C SER A 574 28.01 14.00 -7.71
N LYS A 575 28.79 13.32 -8.56
CA LYS A 575 29.62 12.18 -8.11
C LYS A 575 30.66 12.67 -7.08
N PRO A 576 30.99 11.89 -6.04
CA PRO A 576 31.96 12.29 -5.02
C PRO A 576 33.44 12.19 -5.48
N TYR A 577 33.69 12.00 -6.78
CA TYR A 577 35.01 11.81 -7.38
C TYR A 577 35.11 12.52 -8.73
N SER A 578 36.36 12.77 -9.17
CA SER A 578 36.65 13.44 -10.45
C SER A 578 36.30 12.59 -11.67
N ASP A 579 36.19 13.22 -12.85
CA ASP A 579 35.97 12.52 -14.10
C ASP A 579 37.12 11.56 -14.46
N ASP A 580 38.37 11.91 -14.14
CA ASP A 580 39.52 11.01 -14.31
C ASP A 580 39.38 9.74 -13.46
N THR A 581 38.89 9.89 -12.23
CA THR A 581 38.62 8.76 -11.34
C THR A 581 37.46 7.93 -11.87
N ALA A 582 36.42 8.56 -12.42
CA ALA A 582 35.30 7.87 -13.05
C ALA A 582 35.78 7.02 -14.24
N GLN A 583 36.64 7.58 -15.11
CA GLN A 583 37.22 6.84 -16.22
C GLN A 583 38.08 5.66 -15.74
N LEU A 584 38.84 5.85 -14.66
CA LEU A 584 39.63 4.78 -14.05
C LEU A 584 38.74 3.65 -13.51
N ILE A 585 37.68 3.98 -12.78
CA ILE A 585 36.68 3.02 -12.27
C ILE A 585 36.10 2.22 -13.45
N ASP A 586 35.64 2.89 -14.50
CA ASP A 586 35.05 2.23 -15.68
C ASP A 586 36.06 1.28 -16.37
N SER A 587 37.34 1.65 -16.41
CA SER A 587 38.39 0.81 -16.97
C SER A 587 38.66 -0.45 -16.14
N GLU A 588 38.65 -0.32 -14.81
CA GLU A 588 38.85 -1.43 -13.88
C GLU A 588 37.65 -2.38 -13.86
N VAL A 589 36.43 -1.85 -13.88
CA VAL A 589 35.20 -2.64 -14.00
C VAL A 589 35.23 -3.50 -15.27
N LYS A 590 35.58 -2.90 -16.42
CA LYS A 590 35.69 -3.62 -17.69
C LYS A 590 36.73 -4.72 -17.64
N ALA A 591 37.91 -4.44 -17.07
CA ALA A 591 38.98 -5.42 -16.94
C ALA A 591 38.58 -6.60 -16.03
N MET A 592 37.96 -6.32 -14.89
CA MET A 592 37.51 -7.34 -13.95
C MET A 592 36.45 -8.26 -14.57
N ILE A 593 35.45 -7.69 -15.26
CA ILE A 593 34.40 -8.48 -15.93
C ILE A 593 35.00 -9.31 -17.06
N ALA A 594 35.90 -8.75 -17.87
CA ALA A 594 36.56 -9.49 -18.96
C ALA A 594 37.37 -10.68 -18.43
N GLN A 595 38.12 -10.49 -17.34
CA GLN A 595 38.89 -11.56 -16.71
C GLN A 595 38.00 -12.70 -16.21
N GLN A 596 36.89 -12.39 -15.53
CA GLN A 596 35.95 -13.42 -15.07
C GLN A 596 35.20 -14.09 -16.23
N TYR A 597 34.95 -13.37 -17.32
CA TYR A 597 34.36 -13.92 -18.54
C TYR A 597 35.28 -14.93 -19.22
N ASP A 598 36.56 -14.61 -19.35
CA ASP A 598 37.55 -15.51 -19.94
C ASP A 598 37.77 -16.75 -19.05
N ARG A 599 37.79 -16.57 -17.72
CA ARG A 599 37.82 -17.69 -16.76
C ARG A 599 36.60 -18.60 -16.91
N ALA A 600 35.40 -18.03 -17.06
CA ALA A 600 34.17 -18.79 -17.29
C ALA A 600 34.24 -19.63 -18.58
N LYS A 601 34.72 -19.04 -19.69
CA LYS A 601 34.91 -19.77 -20.96
C LYS A 601 35.91 -20.90 -20.83
N GLN A 602 37.02 -20.69 -20.11
CA GLN A 602 38.03 -21.72 -19.89
C GLN A 602 37.44 -22.92 -19.13
N LEU A 603 36.78 -22.67 -17.99
CA LEU A 603 36.15 -23.72 -17.18
C LEU A 603 35.08 -24.50 -17.95
N LEU A 604 34.25 -23.81 -18.73
CA LEU A 604 33.25 -24.47 -19.59
C LEU A 604 33.90 -25.32 -20.67
N SER A 605 35.00 -24.86 -21.25
CA SER A 605 35.75 -25.61 -22.26
C SER A 605 36.35 -26.90 -21.68
N GLU A 606 36.93 -26.82 -20.47
CA GLU A 606 37.49 -27.96 -19.73
C GLU A 606 36.40 -29.01 -19.40
N HIS A 607 35.18 -28.58 -19.08
CA HIS A 607 34.06 -29.45 -18.70
C HIS A 607 32.98 -29.62 -19.78
N THR A 608 33.37 -29.54 -21.06
CA THR A 608 32.48 -29.64 -22.23
C THR A 608 31.56 -30.87 -22.19
N THR A 609 32.09 -32.04 -21.84
CA THR A 609 31.34 -33.30 -21.86
C THR A 609 30.20 -33.32 -20.85
N GLY A 610 30.47 -32.89 -19.61
CA GLY A 610 29.47 -32.83 -18.55
C GLY A 610 28.43 -31.73 -18.82
N HIS A 611 28.85 -30.57 -19.33
CA HIS A 611 27.95 -29.50 -19.72
C HIS A 611 26.95 -29.94 -20.81
N ASN A 612 27.42 -30.57 -21.89
CA ASN A 612 26.56 -31.04 -22.97
C ASN A 612 25.53 -32.07 -22.48
N LYS A 613 25.95 -33.00 -21.62
CA LYS A 613 25.05 -33.98 -21.00
C LYS A 613 23.98 -33.30 -20.13
N LEU A 614 24.36 -32.28 -19.38
CA LEU A 614 23.43 -31.49 -18.57
C LEU A 614 22.39 -30.76 -19.43
N ALA A 615 22.83 -30.15 -20.54
CA ALA A 615 21.95 -29.46 -21.48
C ALA A 615 20.97 -30.42 -22.17
N GLU A 616 21.41 -31.63 -22.53
CA GLU A 616 20.54 -32.69 -23.08
C GLU A 616 19.46 -33.13 -22.08
N ILE A 617 19.85 -33.39 -20.82
CA ILE A 617 18.90 -33.77 -19.77
C ILE A 617 17.89 -32.63 -19.51
N LEU A 618 18.34 -31.38 -19.53
CA LEU A 618 17.44 -30.22 -19.42
C LEU A 618 16.44 -30.15 -20.58
N LEU A 619 16.82 -30.53 -21.80
CA LEU A 619 15.89 -30.55 -22.94
C LEU A 619 14.82 -31.62 -22.80
N GLU A 620 15.17 -32.78 -22.24
CA GLU A 620 14.28 -33.91 -22.02
C GLU A 620 13.34 -33.71 -20.82
N ARG A 621 13.89 -33.32 -19.66
CA ARG A 621 13.16 -33.25 -18.38
C ARG A 621 12.68 -31.85 -18.01
N GLU A 622 13.18 -30.80 -18.66
CA GLU A 622 12.91 -29.37 -18.42
C GLU A 622 13.34 -28.83 -17.04
N ILE A 623 13.65 -29.72 -16.10
CA ILE A 623 14.04 -29.47 -14.72
C ILE A 623 15.12 -30.47 -14.34
N ILE A 624 16.18 -29.96 -13.71
CA ILE A 624 17.22 -30.75 -13.05
C ILE A 624 17.39 -30.30 -11.60
N TYR A 625 17.79 -31.21 -10.73
CA TYR A 625 18.10 -30.97 -9.33
C TYR A 625 19.59 -31.17 -9.05
N ALA A 626 20.05 -30.75 -7.86
CA ALA A 626 21.42 -30.96 -7.40
C ALA A 626 21.90 -32.42 -7.53
N ASP A 627 21.03 -33.40 -7.23
CA ASP A 627 21.34 -34.82 -7.32
C ASP A 627 21.68 -35.26 -8.76
N ASP A 628 21.07 -34.64 -9.77
CA ASP A 628 21.37 -34.91 -11.18
C ASP A 628 22.77 -34.39 -11.55
N LEU A 629 23.19 -33.25 -10.97
CA LEU A 629 24.56 -32.73 -11.15
C LEU A 629 25.60 -33.65 -10.49
N GLU A 630 25.31 -34.15 -9.29
CA GLU A 630 26.20 -35.10 -8.60
C GLU A 630 26.39 -36.38 -9.41
N GLN A 631 25.36 -36.85 -10.11
CA GLN A 631 25.47 -38.02 -11.01
C GLN A 631 26.32 -37.74 -12.26
N ILE A 632 26.36 -36.50 -12.75
CA ILE A 632 27.08 -36.14 -13.98
C ILE A 632 28.53 -35.76 -13.69
N PHE A 633 28.75 -34.90 -12.70
CA PHE A 633 30.04 -34.32 -12.36
C PHE A 633 30.73 -35.02 -11.19
N GLY A 634 30.02 -35.93 -10.49
CA GLY A 634 30.49 -36.52 -9.23
C GLY A 634 30.21 -35.62 -8.03
N LYS A 635 30.65 -36.08 -6.85
CA LYS A 635 30.56 -35.29 -5.61
C LYS A 635 31.25 -33.94 -5.77
N ARG A 636 30.58 -32.88 -5.32
CA ARG A 636 31.16 -31.54 -5.29
C ARG A 636 32.43 -31.55 -4.44
N LEU A 637 33.50 -30.95 -4.96
CA LEU A 637 34.81 -30.88 -4.29
C LEU A 637 34.75 -30.08 -2.98
N TRP A 638 33.83 -29.13 -2.90
CA TRP A 638 33.72 -28.14 -1.84
C TRP A 638 32.45 -28.35 -1.03
N VAL A 639 32.58 -28.33 0.28
CA VAL A 639 31.44 -28.44 1.20
C VAL A 639 30.81 -27.05 1.34
N SER A 640 29.48 -26.95 1.22
CA SER A 640 28.80 -25.68 1.46
C SER A 640 28.90 -25.27 2.92
N ARG A 641 29.02 -23.97 3.21
CA ARG A 641 29.05 -23.46 4.59
C ARG A 641 27.84 -23.88 5.41
N SER A 642 26.67 -23.95 4.77
CA SER A 642 25.44 -24.45 5.41
C SER A 642 25.60 -25.87 5.94
N GLN A 643 26.35 -26.70 5.21
CA GLN A 643 26.70 -28.06 5.60
C GLN A 643 27.77 -28.04 6.71
N GLU A 644 28.80 -27.20 6.61
CA GLU A 644 29.81 -27.03 7.67
C GLU A 644 29.20 -26.59 9.01
N ILE A 645 28.22 -25.66 8.99
CA ILE A 645 27.50 -25.21 10.19
C ILE A 645 26.68 -26.36 10.79
N LEU A 646 26.13 -27.25 9.97
CA LEU A 646 25.40 -28.41 10.46
C LEU A 646 26.32 -29.46 11.03
N ASP A 647 27.42 -29.76 10.34
CA ASP A 647 28.39 -30.75 10.77
C ASP A 647 29.07 -30.29 12.07
N SER A 648 29.31 -28.99 12.25
CA SER A 648 29.79 -28.41 13.52
C SER A 648 28.72 -28.36 14.62
N LYS A 649 27.44 -28.23 14.29
CA LYS A 649 26.32 -28.35 15.25
C LYS A 649 25.91 -29.80 15.54
N ALA A 650 26.38 -30.76 14.75
CA ALA A 650 26.09 -32.18 14.85
C ALA A 650 27.07 -32.93 15.77
N GLU A 651 27.90 -32.23 16.56
CA GLU A 651 28.44 -32.82 17.79
C GLU A 651 27.29 -33.20 18.73
N PRO A 652 27.37 -34.34 19.43
CA PRO A 652 26.19 -35.01 19.95
C PRO A 652 25.60 -34.21 21.12
N VAL A 653 24.50 -33.51 20.85
CA VAL A 653 23.52 -33.23 21.88
C VAL A 653 23.04 -34.60 22.34
N LEU A 654 23.48 -35.02 23.53
CA LEU A 654 22.91 -36.15 24.25
C LEU A 654 21.38 -36.03 24.16
N ASP A 655 20.73 -37.06 23.62
CA ASP A 655 19.27 -37.15 23.52
C ASP A 655 18.64 -36.80 24.87
N GLU A 656 18.21 -35.55 25.04
CA GLU A 656 17.27 -35.22 26.09
C GLU A 656 15.92 -35.80 25.65
N PRO A 657 15.37 -36.77 26.40
CA PRO A 657 14.11 -37.37 26.03
C PRO A 657 13.03 -36.30 26.01
N ILE A 658 12.31 -36.24 24.89
CA ILE A 658 11.12 -35.41 24.70
C ILE A 658 10.23 -35.57 25.95
N PRO A 659 9.80 -34.48 26.62
CA PRO A 659 8.90 -34.60 27.75
C PRO A 659 7.63 -35.30 27.28
N SER A 660 7.38 -36.49 27.81
CA SER A 660 6.15 -37.23 27.61
C SER A 660 4.96 -36.36 28.03
N ARG A 661 3.87 -36.43 27.26
CA ARG A 661 2.58 -35.79 27.61
C ARG A 661 2.28 -36.00 29.10
N PRO A 662 1.82 -34.97 29.83
CA PRO A 662 1.28 -35.20 31.17
C PRO A 662 0.09 -36.15 31.03
N THR A 663 0.26 -37.37 31.54
CA THR A 663 -0.82 -38.33 31.72
C THR A 663 -1.70 -37.84 32.86
N GLY A 664 -2.90 -37.39 32.54
CA GLY A 664 -3.88 -37.01 33.56
C GLY A 664 -5.04 -36.20 33.05
N SER A 665 -5.98 -36.85 32.36
CA SER A 665 -7.44 -36.74 32.53
C SER A 665 -8.12 -37.28 31.27
N ASP A 666 -8.29 -38.60 31.20
CA ASP A 666 -9.34 -39.17 30.38
C ASP A 666 -10.68 -38.77 31.01
N ASP A 667 -11.35 -37.82 30.37
CA ASP A 667 -12.78 -37.59 30.52
C ASP A 667 -13.32 -37.01 29.21
N SER A 668 -13.50 -37.89 28.23
CA SER A 668 -14.59 -37.78 27.27
C SER A 668 -15.13 -39.18 26.95
N ILE A 669 -16.07 -39.55 27.82
CA ILE A 669 -17.04 -40.63 27.72
C ILE A 669 -17.43 -40.89 26.25
N PHE A 670 -16.97 -42.03 25.72
CA PHE A 670 -17.71 -42.77 24.71
C PHE A 670 -18.73 -43.64 25.45
N ILE A 671 -20.00 -43.48 25.10
CA ILE A 671 -21.09 -44.34 25.54
C ILE A 671 -20.93 -45.67 24.79
N ASP A 672 -20.66 -46.78 25.48
CA ASP A 672 -21.44 -48.01 25.31
C ASP A 672 -21.21 -49.05 26.43
N THR A 673 -22.34 -49.49 27.00
CA THR A 673 -22.71 -50.79 27.58
C THR A 673 -21.88 -51.55 28.66
N ASP A 674 -22.63 -51.85 29.73
CA ASP A 674 -22.65 -53.09 30.54
C ASP A 674 -21.81 -53.26 31.83
N HIS A 675 -22.55 -53.19 32.95
CA HIS A 675 -22.52 -54.03 34.16
C HIS A 675 -21.31 -54.05 35.15
N ALA A 676 -21.58 -53.45 36.31
CA ALA A 676 -21.58 -54.02 37.69
C ALA A 676 -20.27 -54.25 38.50
N GLU A 677 -20.29 -53.69 39.73
CA GLU A 677 -19.62 -54.07 41.00
C GLU A 677 -18.07 -54.02 41.06
N GLY A 678 -17.36 -53.56 42.08
CA GLY A 678 -17.61 -53.06 43.43
C GLY A 678 -16.25 -52.91 44.16
N ASP A 679 -16.18 -52.02 45.15
CA ASP A 679 -15.24 -51.88 46.27
C ASP A 679 -13.72 -51.52 46.12
N GLN A 680 -13.37 -50.51 46.92
CA GLN A 680 -12.08 -50.06 47.46
C GLN A 680 -11.41 -51.14 48.38
N PRO A 681 -10.12 -51.05 48.84
CA PRO A 681 -9.47 -49.82 49.34
C PRO A 681 -7.93 -49.66 49.19
N GLU A 682 -7.51 -48.47 49.64
CA GLU A 682 -6.17 -47.89 49.74
C GLU A 682 -5.31 -48.29 50.97
N GLN A 683 -3.99 -48.19 50.76
CA GLN A 683 -2.92 -47.60 51.60
C GLN A 683 -2.38 -48.26 52.90
N GLN A 684 -1.04 -48.22 53.01
CA GLN A 684 -0.20 -47.74 54.15
C GLN A 684 1.31 -47.92 53.75
N LYS A 685 2.35 -47.14 54.12
CA LYS A 685 2.59 -45.93 54.95
C LYS A 685 4.10 -45.57 54.90
N LYS A 686 4.43 -44.26 54.96
CA LYS A 686 5.50 -43.57 55.77
C LYS A 686 7.01 -43.90 55.52
N LYS A 687 8.00 -43.00 55.68
CA LYS A 687 8.19 -41.79 56.54
C LYS A 687 9.53 -41.08 56.20
N GLU A 688 9.59 -39.74 56.30
CA GLU A 688 10.80 -38.92 56.60
C GLU A 688 11.02 -38.80 58.13
N PRO A 689 12.15 -38.20 58.61
CA PRO A 689 12.05 -36.83 59.15
C PRO A 689 13.32 -35.93 59.08
N THR A 690 13.13 -34.61 59.30
CA THR A 690 14.12 -33.54 59.58
C THR A 690 13.84 -32.84 60.93
N GLY A 691 14.89 -32.21 61.50
CA GLY A 691 14.88 -31.17 62.57
C GLY A 691 14.98 -31.73 64.00
N GLU A 692 15.68 -31.17 65.00
CA GLU A 692 15.94 -29.76 65.35
C GLU A 692 17.06 -29.64 66.42
N ASP A 693 17.41 -28.38 66.74
CA ASP A 693 18.53 -27.84 67.53
C ASP A 693 18.70 -28.29 68.99
N ASP A 694 19.92 -28.11 69.52
CA ASP A 694 20.11 -27.47 70.83
C ASP A 694 21.51 -26.84 71.00
N SER A 695 21.51 -25.68 71.64
CA SER A 695 22.63 -24.77 71.94
C SER A 695 23.62 -25.29 73.00
N ALA A 696 24.90 -24.91 72.92
CA ALA A 696 25.62 -24.15 73.97
C ALA A 696 27.16 -24.17 73.81
N THR A 697 27.73 -22.95 73.90
CA THR A 697 28.99 -22.56 74.57
C THR A 697 30.38 -23.01 74.11
N ALA A 698 31.21 -21.96 73.99
CA ALA A 698 32.61 -21.85 74.44
C ALA A 698 33.75 -22.25 73.48
N GLU A 699 34.45 -21.19 73.09
CA GLU A 699 35.91 -21.00 73.15
C GLU A 699 36.88 -21.93 72.40
N ASP A 700 37.82 -21.22 71.76
CA ASP A 700 39.20 -21.56 71.42
C ASP A 700 39.56 -22.32 70.13
N LYS A 701 40.25 -21.50 69.30
CA LYS A 701 41.17 -21.76 68.18
C LYS A 701 40.63 -21.83 66.75
#